data_AF-A0A8S1D6J9-F1
#
_entry.id   AF-A0A8S1D6J9-F1
#
_cell.length_a   1.000
_cell.length_b   1.000
_cell.length_c   1.000
_cell.angle_alpha   90.00
_cell.angle_beta   90.00
_cell.angle_gamma   90.00
#
_symmetry.space_group_name_H-M   'P 1'
#
loop_
_entity.id
_entity.type
_entity.pdbx_description
1 polymer ?
#
loop_
_entity_poly.entity_id
_entity_poly.type
_entity_poly.pdbx_seq_one_letter_code
_entity_poly.pdbx_strand_id
1 'polypeptide(L)'
;MPPKSLKSKRAAKMRESTKGIHRVPEPMDVTIAVDSCVRMLTKLGVGVPAEMEAVANMSRGNKRSSSSTVYLVQYVGASSHPREVRLRRLLAYGDEVPAYMPGNWKNRLSQHYTTVILDYLYHADVCEKKPHPLRRIESELAEKRRKTSSPDPAQVAREREEWETTVKTHYPLLNILEEYLNPENRWPMREYAIYALAVCAQRFCNHYLKNGFYKLAEKYLVSVEDLFYFIKIFTTRFGEPKFEEVPNAKEGNAQIESPSSADEFSDENLDESPAAKNRKKEPSIKKRRNRRGWGRGIRALVQHWYEKQDAKELVKSVSRMKSHHGWKHADVVKMAHVYDPDLKAGRKDCDKETRSTPSTEFSLALYFILQGYAKTKVLDVDPKLEPIMNVLSKEHNVNREKMTPEVIRSMSLKVEELRLKETADYDIWVALVNNMTATEVLCHINQLCSVDQNVNSDLWLAAAEKLKRLKKFAKINPSAVAIAMTNFVMASNNDGKIVRKKVITNPMEIDEYETDKDEMFKALDNLLTKSLKAIKRDTKKRVVAVLHLGGNEKNNPCAVTMSMSTKFAAAVILLSLWYQYENFDILVFRDAKTVKNTQFNLPCSIHNFSKLIEEETKAYSKSKSGNARMAAAINYARERMKKGVDAFVVITSSLMCWSPDSNVLTALQEYNGNKKNPKVAK
;
A
#
# COMPACT_ATOMS: atom_id res chain seq x y z
N MET A 1 27.47 -1.05 -62.57
CA MET A 1 26.19 -0.76 -61.88
C MET A 1 26.05 -1.65 -60.65
N PRO A 2 25.96 -1.10 -59.43
CA PRO A 2 25.42 -1.79 -58.26
C PRO A 2 24.18 -1.05 -57.66
N PRO A 3 23.40 -1.69 -56.77
CA PRO A 3 21.98 -1.38 -56.60
C PRO A 3 21.69 -0.22 -55.62
N LYS A 4 20.65 0.55 -55.94
CA LYS A 4 20.13 1.68 -55.16
C LYS A 4 19.32 1.23 -53.94
N SER A 5 19.51 1.95 -52.84
CA SER A 5 18.97 1.70 -51.50
C SER A 5 17.48 2.04 -51.35
N LEU A 6 16.77 1.19 -50.61
CA LEU A 6 15.32 1.23 -50.37
C LEU A 6 15.00 1.82 -48.99
N LYS A 7 15.48 3.05 -48.70
CA LYS A 7 15.26 3.71 -47.38
C LYS A 7 14.54 5.06 -47.39
N SER A 8 14.18 5.65 -48.54
CA SER A 8 13.59 7.01 -48.53
C SER A 8 12.05 7.09 -48.50
N LYS A 9 11.30 6.01 -48.77
CA LYS A 9 9.82 6.10 -48.89
C LYS A 9 9.03 6.01 -47.58
N ARG A 10 9.67 5.71 -46.44
CA ARG A 10 8.98 5.56 -45.13
C ARG A 10 8.92 6.84 -44.29
N ALA A 11 9.72 7.85 -44.61
CA ALA A 11 9.77 9.12 -43.86
C ALA A 11 8.70 10.13 -44.30
N ALA A 12 8.25 10.10 -45.57
CA ALA A 12 7.29 11.06 -46.09
C ALA A 12 5.85 10.80 -45.61
N LYS A 13 5.46 9.54 -45.37
CA LYS A 13 4.07 9.18 -44.98
C LYS A 13 3.75 9.44 -43.49
N MET A 14 4.73 9.83 -42.67
CA MET A 14 4.53 10.12 -41.25
C MET A 14 4.36 11.62 -40.92
N ARG A 15 4.49 12.52 -41.90
CA ARG A 15 4.37 13.98 -41.67
C ARG A 15 2.99 14.59 -41.97
N GLU A 16 2.02 13.84 -42.50
CA GLU A 16 0.70 14.37 -42.87
C GLU A 16 -0.46 14.10 -41.88
N SER A 17 -0.27 13.33 -40.80
CA SER A 17 -1.39 12.96 -39.90
C SER A 17 -1.53 13.78 -38.60
N THR A 18 -0.91 14.96 -38.49
CA THR A 18 -1.04 15.82 -37.30
C THR A 18 -1.53 17.23 -37.63
N LYS A 19 -2.79 17.34 -38.03
CA LYS A 19 -3.60 18.55 -37.85
C LYS A 19 -4.99 18.16 -37.36
N GLY A 20 -5.13 18.04 -36.05
CA GLY A 20 -6.39 17.84 -35.35
C GLY A 20 -6.28 18.44 -33.96
N ILE A 21 -6.83 19.63 -33.77
CA ILE A 21 -6.91 20.33 -32.49
C ILE A 21 -7.93 19.56 -31.63
N HIS A 22 -7.46 18.79 -30.65
CA HIS A 22 -8.33 18.14 -29.67
C HIS A 22 -8.54 19.07 -28.47
N ARG A 23 -9.81 19.38 -28.18
CA ARG A 23 -10.22 20.11 -26.98
C ARG A 23 -9.80 19.34 -25.73
N VAL A 24 -9.22 20.09 -24.79
CA VAL A 24 -8.93 19.67 -23.42
C VAL A 24 -10.26 19.35 -22.71
N PRO A 25 -10.40 18.25 -21.96
CA PRO A 25 -11.61 18.01 -21.18
C PRO A 25 -11.73 19.06 -20.07
N GLU A 26 -12.93 19.62 -19.92
CA GLU A 26 -13.23 20.55 -18.84
C GLU A 26 -13.06 19.88 -17.46
N PRO A 27 -12.56 20.60 -16.45
CA PRO A 27 -12.38 20.07 -15.11
C PRO A 27 -13.72 19.65 -14.50
N MET A 28 -13.71 18.52 -13.78
CA MET A 28 -14.86 17.98 -13.07
C MET A 28 -15.43 19.03 -12.10
N ASP A 29 -16.76 19.22 -12.13
CA ASP A 29 -17.45 20.15 -11.25
C ASP A 29 -17.21 19.77 -9.77
N VAL A 30 -16.57 20.68 -9.05
CA VAL A 30 -16.14 20.54 -7.65
C VAL A 30 -17.32 20.17 -6.73
N THR A 31 -18.53 20.58 -7.07
CA THR A 31 -19.73 20.31 -6.27
C THR A 31 -20.13 18.82 -6.28
N ILE A 32 -19.87 18.09 -7.37
CA ILE A 32 -20.23 16.68 -7.53
C ILE A 32 -19.26 15.76 -6.76
N ALA A 33 -17.98 16.11 -6.76
CA ALA A 33 -16.96 15.40 -5.99
C ALA A 33 -17.20 15.56 -4.48
N VAL A 34 -17.55 16.78 -4.04
CA VAL A 34 -17.87 17.06 -2.63
C VAL A 34 -19.13 16.32 -2.20
N ASP A 35 -20.20 16.29 -3.00
CA ASP A 35 -21.41 15.51 -2.65
C ASP A 35 -21.12 14.01 -2.51
N SER A 36 -20.31 13.45 -3.39
CA SER A 36 -19.93 12.03 -3.34
C SER A 36 -19.13 11.69 -2.08
N CYS A 37 -18.19 12.54 -1.69
CA CYS A 37 -17.45 12.41 -0.44
C CYS A 37 -18.35 12.54 0.79
N VAL A 38 -19.27 13.50 0.81
CA VAL A 38 -20.22 13.67 1.92
C VAL A 38 -21.09 12.41 2.08
N ARG A 39 -21.65 11.88 0.98
CA ARG A 39 -22.47 10.65 1.04
C ARG A 39 -21.70 9.44 1.56
N MET A 40 -20.42 9.32 1.19
CA MET A 40 -19.55 8.27 1.69
C MET A 40 -19.32 8.42 3.20
N LEU A 41 -18.98 9.62 3.66
CA LEU A 41 -18.74 9.91 5.09
C LEU A 41 -20.00 9.72 5.94
N THR A 42 -21.16 10.19 5.47
CA THR A 42 -22.46 9.99 6.15
C THR A 42 -22.81 8.50 6.26
N LYS A 43 -22.55 7.69 5.23
CA LYS A 43 -22.79 6.23 5.26
C LYS A 43 -21.86 5.50 6.22
N LEU A 44 -20.67 6.05 6.46
CA LEU A 44 -19.70 5.52 7.43
C LEU A 44 -19.97 6.00 8.87
N GLY A 45 -21.03 6.80 9.10
CA GLY A 45 -21.32 7.37 10.41
C GLY A 45 -20.33 8.45 10.84
N VAL A 46 -19.53 8.98 9.91
CA VAL A 46 -18.55 10.04 10.18
C VAL A 46 -19.27 11.38 10.04
N GLY A 47 -19.15 12.23 11.08
CA GLY A 47 -19.69 13.59 11.05
C GLY A 47 -19.15 14.38 9.86
N VAL A 48 -20.03 15.02 9.10
CA VAL A 48 -19.66 15.84 7.95
C VAL A 48 -19.54 17.29 8.40
N PRO A 49 -18.43 18.00 8.10
CA PRO A 49 -18.32 19.43 8.36
C PRO A 49 -19.43 20.22 7.66
N ALA A 50 -20.02 21.20 8.36
CA ALA A 50 -21.16 21.97 7.87
C ALA A 50 -20.90 22.67 6.51
N GLU A 51 -19.65 23.01 6.23
CA GLU A 51 -19.20 23.63 4.99
C GLU A 51 -19.19 22.64 3.81
N MET A 52 -18.77 21.39 4.06
CA MET A 52 -18.88 20.31 3.07
C MET A 52 -20.33 19.95 2.82
N GLU A 53 -21.15 19.91 3.88
CA GLU A 53 -22.59 19.70 3.78
C GLU A 53 -23.25 20.85 2.98
N ALA A 54 -22.85 22.10 3.17
CA ALA A 54 -23.35 23.25 2.42
C ALA A 54 -22.99 23.20 0.92
N VAL A 55 -21.74 22.85 0.58
CA VAL A 55 -21.30 22.67 -0.81
C VAL A 55 -21.99 21.46 -1.45
N ALA A 56 -22.19 20.38 -0.70
CA ALA A 56 -22.99 19.23 -1.16
C ALA A 56 -24.47 19.60 -1.32
N ASN A 57 -25.02 20.44 -0.44
CA ASN A 57 -26.41 20.90 -0.53
C ASN A 57 -26.66 21.82 -1.72
N MET A 58 -25.65 22.58 -2.17
CA MET A 58 -25.70 23.28 -3.45
C MET A 58 -25.83 22.32 -4.65
N SER A 59 -25.29 21.11 -4.54
CA SER A 59 -25.47 20.02 -5.51
C SER A 59 -26.81 19.26 -5.32
N ARG A 60 -27.37 19.21 -4.10
CA ARG A 60 -28.54 18.39 -3.71
C ARG A 60 -29.88 19.10 -3.83
N GLY A 61 -30.02 20.07 -4.73
CA GLY A 61 -31.35 20.58 -5.10
C GLY A 61 -32.30 19.43 -5.46
N ASN A 62 -33.17 19.06 -4.52
CA ASN A 62 -34.22 18.04 -4.52
C ASN A 62 -33.90 16.54 -4.25
N LYS A 63 -34.55 16.06 -3.16
CA LYS A 63 -35.03 14.69 -2.80
C LYS A 63 -34.02 13.64 -2.30
N ARG A 64 -34.26 13.17 -1.05
CA ARG A 64 -33.74 11.92 -0.47
C ARG A 64 -34.44 10.69 -1.09
N SER A 65 -33.68 9.64 -1.45
CA SER A 65 -34.23 8.32 -1.77
C SER A 65 -33.23 7.18 -1.54
N SER A 66 -33.74 5.97 -1.29
CA SER A 66 -33.00 4.71 -1.30
C SER A 66 -32.29 4.49 -2.64
N SER A 67 -30.96 4.60 -2.67
CA SER A 67 -30.14 4.52 -3.89
C SER A 67 -29.42 3.18 -3.99
N SER A 68 -29.57 2.48 -5.12
CA SER A 68 -28.69 1.36 -5.47
C SER A 68 -27.25 1.88 -5.64
N THR A 69 -26.25 1.16 -5.12
CA THR A 69 -24.83 1.59 -5.10
C THR A 69 -23.99 0.71 -6.02
N VAL A 70 -23.09 1.31 -6.81
CA VAL A 70 -22.11 0.54 -7.60
C VAL A 70 -20.78 0.54 -6.88
N TYR A 71 -20.23 -0.67 -6.69
CA TYR A 71 -18.88 -0.87 -6.18
C TYR A 71 -18.00 -1.31 -7.35
N LEU A 72 -16.92 -0.57 -7.58
CA LEU A 72 -15.89 -0.97 -8.53
C LEU A 72 -14.80 -1.72 -7.76
N VAL A 73 -14.59 -2.99 -8.08
CA VAL A 73 -13.48 -3.77 -7.55
C VAL A 73 -12.49 -3.97 -8.68
N GLN A 74 -11.51 -3.07 -8.72
CA GLN A 74 -10.49 -3.05 -9.75
C GLN A 74 -9.28 -3.88 -9.33
N TYR A 75 -8.83 -4.76 -10.23
CA TYR A 75 -7.53 -5.41 -10.12
C TYR A 75 -6.57 -4.71 -11.08
N VAL A 76 -5.46 -4.21 -10.56
CA VAL A 76 -4.45 -3.59 -11.43
C VAL A 76 -3.66 -4.70 -12.10
N GLY A 77 -3.99 -5.01 -13.35
CA GLY A 77 -3.22 -5.91 -14.22
C GLY A 77 -2.13 -5.17 -14.99
N ALA A 78 -1.08 -5.87 -15.43
CA ALA A 78 0.00 -5.31 -16.23
C ALA A 78 -0.44 -5.12 -17.70
N SER A 79 -0.78 -3.90 -18.12
CA SER A 79 -1.04 -3.58 -19.54
C SER A 79 0.24 -3.17 -20.31
N SER A 80 0.26 -3.41 -21.61
CA SER A 80 1.36 -3.11 -22.54
C SER A 80 1.00 -2.07 -23.62
N HIS A 81 -0.04 -1.25 -23.41
CA HIS A 81 -0.65 -0.46 -24.49
C HIS A 81 0.04 0.91 -24.80
N PRO A 82 0.12 1.38 -26.06
CA PRO A 82 0.89 2.58 -26.45
C PRO A 82 0.37 3.93 -25.95
N ARG A 83 -0.93 4.10 -25.67
CA ARG A 83 -1.46 5.36 -25.08
C ARG A 83 -0.97 5.59 -23.65
N GLU A 84 -0.63 4.52 -22.95
CA GLU A 84 0.04 4.53 -21.65
C GLU A 84 1.47 5.10 -21.75
N VAL A 85 2.13 4.99 -22.92
CA VAL A 85 3.52 5.45 -23.15
C VAL A 85 3.65 6.98 -23.11
N ARG A 86 2.58 7.75 -23.36
CA ARG A 86 2.62 9.23 -23.30
C ARG A 86 2.44 9.77 -21.88
N LEU A 87 1.59 9.15 -21.05
CA LEU A 87 1.56 9.43 -19.59
C LEU A 87 2.84 8.92 -18.89
N ARG A 88 3.42 7.80 -19.36
CA ARG A 88 4.72 7.29 -18.88
C ARG A 88 5.88 8.28 -19.07
N ARG A 89 5.83 9.22 -20.02
CA ARG A 89 6.90 10.22 -20.23
C ARG A 89 6.83 11.45 -19.31
N LEU A 90 5.66 11.79 -18.79
CA LEU A 90 5.51 12.90 -17.84
C LEU A 90 5.82 12.50 -16.38
N LEU A 91 5.78 11.19 -16.07
CA LEU A 91 5.90 10.65 -14.71
C LEU A 91 7.15 9.76 -14.49
N ALA A 92 8.03 9.63 -15.48
CA ALA A 92 9.27 8.85 -15.39
C ALA A 92 10.46 9.74 -15.00
N TYR A 93 10.57 10.09 -13.71
CA TYR A 93 11.80 10.60 -13.12
C TYR A 93 11.94 10.05 -11.70
N GLY A 94 12.60 8.90 -11.57
CA GLY A 94 12.77 8.21 -10.29
C GLY A 94 13.57 6.92 -10.40
N ASP A 95 14.85 7.02 -10.72
CA ASP A 95 15.80 5.92 -10.59
C ASP A 95 16.30 5.86 -9.15
N GLU A 96 15.72 4.98 -8.33
CA GLU A 96 16.33 4.27 -7.18
C GLU A 96 15.23 3.64 -6.31
N VAL A 97 14.81 2.42 -6.67
CA VAL A 97 13.88 1.56 -5.90
C VAL A 97 14.54 0.18 -5.75
N PRO A 98 14.41 -0.52 -4.60
CA PRO A 98 15.23 -1.69 -4.25
C PRO A 98 15.23 -2.84 -5.28
N ALA A 99 16.36 -3.54 -5.37
CA ALA A 99 16.66 -4.58 -6.37
C ALA A 99 15.78 -5.85 -6.31
N TYR A 100 14.92 -6.01 -5.30
CA TYR A 100 14.07 -7.20 -5.15
C TYR A 100 12.70 -7.07 -5.83
N MET A 101 12.36 -5.92 -6.41
CA MET A 101 11.18 -5.79 -7.27
C MET A 101 11.56 -5.96 -8.75
N PRO A 102 10.93 -6.88 -9.50
CA PRO A 102 11.24 -7.09 -10.92
C PRO A 102 11.08 -5.78 -11.70
N GLY A 103 11.99 -5.51 -12.64
CA GLY A 103 12.20 -4.19 -13.26
C GLY A 103 10.95 -3.52 -13.87
N ASN A 104 9.91 -4.27 -14.21
CA ASN A 104 8.64 -3.75 -14.73
C ASN A 104 7.72 -3.10 -13.66
N TRP A 105 7.99 -3.32 -12.37
CA TRP A 105 7.21 -2.79 -11.24
C TRP A 105 7.67 -1.41 -10.79
N LYS A 106 8.93 -1.03 -11.08
CA LYS A 106 9.56 0.24 -10.67
C LYS A 106 8.73 1.48 -11.02
N ASN A 107 7.95 1.43 -12.10
CA ASN A 107 7.15 2.55 -12.59
C ASN A 107 5.63 2.41 -12.34
N ARG A 108 5.08 1.26 -11.92
CA ARG A 108 3.64 0.98 -12.14
C ARG A 108 2.75 0.97 -10.89
N LEU A 109 3.19 0.39 -9.77
CA LEU A 109 2.41 0.37 -8.52
C LEU A 109 2.60 1.63 -7.66
N SER A 110 3.81 2.20 -7.70
CA SER A 110 4.08 3.53 -7.13
C SER A 110 3.06 4.51 -7.69
N GLN A 111 2.81 4.53 -9.00
CA GLN A 111 1.94 5.52 -9.63
C GLN A 111 0.50 5.53 -9.10
N HIS A 112 -0.21 4.42 -8.90
CA HIS A 112 -1.64 4.49 -8.56
C HIS A 112 -1.92 4.88 -7.09
N TYR A 113 -1.28 4.21 -6.12
CA TYR A 113 -1.43 4.56 -4.70
C TYR A 113 -0.78 5.90 -4.39
N THR A 114 0.37 6.19 -5.01
CA THR A 114 0.97 7.52 -4.90
C THR A 114 0.08 8.56 -5.55
N THR A 115 -0.65 8.30 -6.65
CA THR A 115 -1.58 9.30 -7.22
C THR A 115 -2.76 9.58 -6.30
N VAL A 116 -3.42 8.57 -5.73
CA VAL A 116 -4.54 8.82 -4.80
C VAL A 116 -4.08 9.51 -3.51
N ILE A 117 -2.94 9.08 -2.96
CA ILE A 117 -2.34 9.70 -1.78
C ILE A 117 -1.81 11.11 -2.11
N LEU A 118 -1.21 11.32 -3.30
CA LEU A 118 -0.70 12.61 -3.76
C LEU A 118 -1.82 13.58 -4.11
N ASP A 119 -2.93 13.13 -4.69
CA ASP A 119 -4.10 13.95 -4.97
C ASP A 119 -4.74 14.39 -3.65
N TYR A 120 -4.89 13.45 -2.69
CA TYR A 120 -5.33 13.79 -1.34
C TYR A 120 -4.36 14.75 -0.64
N LEU A 121 -3.04 14.52 -0.74
CA LEU A 121 -2.00 15.41 -0.24
C LEU A 121 -2.07 16.79 -0.87
N TYR A 122 -2.25 16.87 -2.18
CA TYR A 122 -2.32 18.11 -2.96
C TYR A 122 -3.55 18.92 -2.54
N HIS A 123 -4.71 18.28 -2.41
CA HIS A 123 -5.93 18.94 -1.94
C HIS A 123 -5.84 19.38 -0.46
N ALA A 124 -5.18 18.60 0.39
CA ALA A 124 -4.96 18.96 1.80
C ALA A 124 -4.02 20.17 1.94
N ASP A 125 -2.97 20.28 1.12
CA ASP A 125 -1.99 21.39 1.14
C ASP A 125 -2.61 22.69 0.58
N VAL A 126 -3.45 22.60 -0.46
CA VAL A 126 -4.13 23.76 -1.07
C VAL A 126 -5.12 24.44 -0.12
N CYS A 127 -5.61 23.73 0.91
CA CYS A 127 -6.56 24.26 1.89
C CYS A 127 -5.94 25.13 3.01
N GLU A 128 -4.62 25.37 3.03
CA GLU A 128 -3.93 26.14 4.09
C GLU A 128 -4.26 27.66 4.15
N LYS A 129 -5.16 28.19 3.30
CA LYS A 129 -5.50 29.63 3.30
C LYS A 129 -6.43 30.07 4.45
N LYS A 130 -7.01 29.16 5.22
CA LYS A 130 -7.81 29.47 6.43
C LYS A 130 -7.15 28.87 7.68
N PRO A 131 -7.28 29.51 8.88
CA PRO A 131 -6.77 28.94 10.11
C PRO A 131 -7.42 27.58 10.36
N HIS A 132 -6.60 26.53 10.43
CA HIS A 132 -7.05 25.16 10.58
C HIS A 132 -7.85 24.98 11.89
N PRO A 133 -8.99 24.25 11.90
CA PRO A 133 -9.81 24.02 13.11
C PRO A 133 -8.99 23.53 14.32
N LEU A 134 -8.04 22.63 14.08
CA LEU A 134 -7.12 22.12 15.11
C LEU A 134 -6.23 23.20 15.75
N ARG A 135 -5.87 24.27 15.02
CA ARG A 135 -5.06 25.36 15.57
C ARG A 135 -5.86 26.16 16.60
N ARG A 136 -7.17 26.31 16.38
CA ARG A 136 -8.09 26.92 17.34
C ARG A 136 -8.22 26.06 18.59
N ILE A 137 -8.46 24.76 18.42
CA ILE A 137 -8.57 23.81 19.54
C ILE A 137 -7.27 23.79 20.36
N GLU A 138 -6.11 23.80 19.71
CA GLU A 138 -4.83 23.89 20.43
C GLU A 138 -4.62 25.21 21.14
N SER A 139 -5.04 26.34 20.56
CA SER A 139 -4.96 27.61 21.28
C SER A 139 -5.86 27.60 22.52
N GLU A 140 -7.06 27.01 22.42
CA GLU A 140 -7.98 26.87 23.54
C GLU A 140 -7.41 25.91 24.61
N LEU A 141 -6.81 24.78 24.21
CA LEU A 141 -6.13 23.85 25.13
C LEU A 141 -4.87 24.45 25.76
N ALA A 142 -4.05 25.18 24.99
CA ALA A 142 -2.87 25.85 25.49
C ALA A 142 -3.23 26.98 26.46
N GLU A 143 -4.31 27.69 26.20
CA GLU A 143 -4.84 28.71 27.12
C GLU A 143 -5.39 28.08 28.40
N LYS A 144 -6.14 26.97 28.31
CA LYS A 144 -6.56 26.18 29.48
C LYS A 144 -5.37 25.75 30.33
N ARG A 145 -4.30 25.23 29.71
CA ARG A 145 -3.06 24.82 30.39
C ARG A 145 -2.28 25.97 31.02
N ARG A 146 -2.35 27.17 30.46
CA ARG A 146 -1.73 28.36 31.09
C ARG A 146 -2.48 28.80 32.34
N LYS A 147 -3.79 28.57 32.40
CA LYS A 147 -4.64 28.94 33.53
C LYS A 147 -4.60 27.92 34.67
N THR A 148 -4.25 26.66 34.40
CA THR A 148 -4.08 25.62 35.42
C THR A 148 -2.61 25.50 35.84
N SER A 149 -2.30 25.81 37.11
CA SER A 149 -0.93 25.76 37.66
C SER A 149 -0.35 24.33 37.76
N SER A 150 -1.20 23.30 37.68
CA SER A 150 -0.82 21.90 37.53
C SER A 150 -1.99 21.15 36.90
N PRO A 151 -1.90 20.72 35.63
CA PRO A 151 -2.98 19.97 35.02
C PRO A 151 -3.02 18.54 35.60
N ASP A 152 -4.17 18.16 36.14
CA ASP A 152 -4.48 16.79 36.56
C ASP A 152 -4.10 15.80 35.43
N PRO A 153 -3.27 14.77 35.68
CA PRO A 153 -2.92 13.76 34.68
C PRO A 153 -4.14 13.16 33.97
N ALA A 154 -5.26 12.97 34.68
CA ALA A 154 -6.50 12.47 34.08
C ALA A 154 -7.12 13.49 33.12
N GLN A 155 -7.03 14.80 33.42
CA GLN A 155 -7.44 15.85 32.49
C GLN A 155 -6.57 15.86 31.23
N VAL A 156 -5.24 15.74 31.37
CA VAL A 156 -4.33 15.70 30.21
C VAL A 156 -4.61 14.48 29.33
N ALA A 157 -4.92 13.33 29.94
CA ALA A 157 -5.34 12.13 29.21
C ALA A 157 -6.65 12.35 28.44
N ARG A 158 -7.68 12.94 29.07
CA ARG A 158 -8.95 13.28 28.41
C ARG A 158 -8.76 14.27 27.25
N GLU A 159 -7.99 15.34 27.45
CA GLU A 159 -7.67 16.31 26.38
C GLU A 159 -6.93 15.66 25.21
N ARG A 160 -6.05 14.70 25.49
CA ARG A 160 -5.34 13.93 24.46
C ARG A 160 -6.30 13.04 23.68
N GLU A 161 -7.22 12.37 24.36
CA GLU A 161 -8.24 11.51 23.72
C GLU A 161 -9.21 12.33 22.87
N GLU A 162 -9.66 13.49 23.35
CA GLU A 162 -10.51 14.43 22.61
C GLU A 162 -9.79 14.95 21.35
N TRP A 163 -8.51 15.32 21.48
CA TRP A 163 -7.69 15.73 20.35
C TRP A 163 -7.53 14.59 19.33
N GLU A 164 -7.26 13.36 19.78
CA GLU A 164 -7.11 12.20 18.90
C GLU A 164 -8.41 11.88 18.16
N THR A 165 -9.54 11.96 18.85
CA THR A 165 -10.88 11.80 18.27
C THR A 165 -11.13 12.87 17.20
N THR A 166 -10.87 14.13 17.53
CA THR A 166 -11.06 15.25 16.61
C THR A 166 -10.20 15.12 15.35
N VAL A 167 -8.91 14.81 15.51
CA VAL A 167 -7.97 14.60 14.40
C VAL A 167 -8.47 13.46 13.50
N LYS A 168 -8.90 12.35 14.08
CA LYS A 168 -9.45 11.20 13.33
C LYS A 168 -10.73 11.55 12.58
N THR A 169 -11.63 12.34 13.15
CA THR A 169 -12.85 12.79 12.46
C THR A 169 -12.54 13.69 11.27
N HIS A 170 -11.55 14.58 11.40
CA HIS A 170 -11.20 15.54 10.36
C HIS A 170 -10.29 14.95 9.27
N TYR A 171 -9.62 13.83 9.54
CA TYR A 171 -8.69 13.20 8.62
C TYR A 171 -8.98 11.71 8.42
N PRO A 172 -9.92 11.37 7.51
CA PRO A 172 -10.30 9.99 7.20
C PRO A 172 -9.11 9.09 6.86
N LEU A 173 -8.04 9.65 6.29
CA LEU A 173 -6.83 8.90 5.95
C LEU A 173 -6.16 8.26 7.17
N LEU A 174 -6.20 8.88 8.36
CA LEU A 174 -5.66 8.27 9.58
C LEU A 174 -6.48 7.05 9.99
N ASN A 175 -7.81 7.12 9.89
CA ASN A 175 -8.69 5.98 10.21
C ASN A 175 -8.51 4.85 9.21
N ILE A 176 -8.39 5.17 7.92
CA ILE A 176 -8.12 4.17 6.88
C ILE A 176 -6.77 3.51 7.17
N LEU A 177 -5.70 4.27 7.40
CA LEU A 177 -4.40 3.65 7.69
C LEU A 177 -4.42 2.84 8.99
N GLU A 178 -5.08 3.33 10.05
CA GLU A 178 -5.27 2.59 11.29
C GLU A 178 -5.99 1.25 11.05
N GLU A 179 -7.06 1.27 10.26
CA GLU A 179 -7.80 0.07 9.88
C GLU A 179 -6.92 -0.89 9.11
N TYR A 180 -6.06 -0.40 8.21
CA TYR A 180 -5.18 -1.24 7.40
C TYR A 180 -3.96 -1.77 8.16
N LEU A 181 -3.48 -1.02 9.15
CA LEU A 181 -2.35 -1.39 9.98
C LEU A 181 -2.74 -2.32 11.13
N ASN A 182 -4.03 -2.33 11.51
CA ASN A 182 -4.51 -3.18 12.57
C ASN A 182 -4.32 -4.67 12.19
N PRO A 183 -3.51 -5.44 12.95
CA PRO A 183 -3.27 -6.85 12.67
C PRO A 183 -4.56 -7.68 12.69
N GLU A 184 -5.61 -7.20 13.35
CA GLU A 184 -6.91 -7.88 13.39
C GLU A 184 -7.72 -7.71 12.10
N ASN A 185 -7.47 -6.65 11.32
CA ASN A 185 -8.28 -6.29 10.15
C ASN A 185 -7.90 -7.06 8.87
N ARG A 186 -7.12 -8.12 9.02
CA ARG A 186 -6.91 -9.16 7.99
C ARG A 186 -6.48 -8.60 6.63
N TRP A 187 -5.64 -7.57 6.56
CA TRP A 187 -5.11 -7.10 5.28
C TRP A 187 -3.96 -8.01 4.82
N PRO A 188 -3.93 -8.42 3.53
CA PRO A 188 -2.94 -9.40 3.07
C PRO A 188 -1.53 -8.81 2.96
N MET A 189 -1.41 -7.49 2.89
CA MET A 189 -0.14 -6.79 2.68
C MET A 189 -0.07 -5.52 3.52
N ARG A 190 0.37 -5.70 4.77
CA ARG A 190 0.58 -4.64 5.75
C ARG A 190 1.67 -3.66 5.32
N GLU A 191 2.60 -4.13 4.49
CA GLU A 191 3.69 -3.33 3.91
C GLU A 191 3.14 -2.14 3.12
N TYR A 192 2.04 -2.27 2.36
CA TYR A 192 1.47 -1.11 1.66
C TYR A 192 0.95 -0.05 2.61
N ALA A 193 0.37 -0.46 3.75
CA ALA A 193 -0.09 0.47 4.76
C ALA A 193 1.10 1.16 5.45
N ILE A 194 2.18 0.43 5.74
CA ILE A 194 3.43 1.00 6.27
C ILE A 194 4.09 1.95 5.26
N TYR A 195 4.08 1.59 3.98
CA TYR A 195 4.57 2.44 2.89
C TYR A 195 3.78 3.75 2.84
N ALA A 196 2.45 3.66 2.78
CA ALA A 196 1.57 4.83 2.78
C ALA A 196 1.79 5.68 4.04
N LEU A 197 1.89 5.06 5.21
CA LEU A 197 2.16 5.72 6.48
C LEU A 197 3.51 6.47 6.45
N ALA A 198 4.57 5.86 5.94
CA ALA A 198 5.89 6.47 5.83
C ALA A 198 5.90 7.65 4.85
N VAL A 199 5.25 7.50 3.69
CA VAL A 199 5.08 8.60 2.71
C VAL A 199 4.32 9.76 3.33
N CYS A 200 3.21 9.47 4.03
CA CYS A 200 2.41 10.48 4.71
C CYS A 200 3.22 11.20 5.80
N ALA A 201 3.87 10.45 6.69
CA ALA A 201 4.73 11.01 7.73
C ALA A 201 5.89 11.84 7.14
N GLN A 202 6.41 11.48 5.97
CA GLN A 202 7.47 12.22 5.31
C GLN A 202 6.95 13.54 4.70
N ARG A 203 5.81 13.48 3.97
CA ARG A 203 5.38 14.52 3.03
C ARG A 203 4.40 15.55 3.59
N PHE A 204 3.54 15.19 4.53
CA PHE A 204 2.55 16.14 5.03
C PHE A 204 3.23 17.34 5.72
N CYS A 205 2.91 18.54 5.23
CA CYS A 205 3.37 19.82 5.79
C CYS A 205 2.71 20.13 7.13
N ASN A 206 1.44 19.74 7.27
CA ASN A 206 0.65 19.92 8.48
C ASN A 206 1.24 19.08 9.64
N HIS A 207 1.77 19.78 10.64
CA HIS A 207 2.41 19.16 11.80
C HIS A 207 1.48 18.24 12.60
N TYR A 208 0.18 18.54 12.66
CA TYR A 208 -0.81 17.73 13.40
C TYR A 208 -1.05 16.39 12.74
N LEU A 209 -1.29 16.41 11.42
CA LEU A 209 -1.41 15.20 10.61
C LEU A 209 -0.15 14.36 10.71
N LYS A 210 1.01 15.00 10.55
CA LYS A 210 2.30 14.35 10.67
C LYS A 210 2.50 13.68 12.03
N ASN A 211 2.10 14.34 13.11
CA ASN A 211 2.11 13.76 14.46
C ASN A 211 1.11 12.59 14.58
N GLY A 212 -0.06 12.69 13.96
CA GLY A 212 -1.02 11.58 13.86
C GLY A 212 -0.42 10.35 13.18
N PHE A 213 0.28 10.51 12.06
CA PHE A 213 0.98 9.41 11.40
C PHE A 213 2.12 8.84 12.26
N TYR A 214 2.85 9.67 13.00
CA TYR A 214 3.84 9.16 13.96
C TYR A 214 3.21 8.37 15.10
N LYS A 215 2.07 8.80 15.65
CA LYS A 215 1.33 8.04 16.67
C LYS A 215 0.82 6.70 16.13
N LEU A 216 0.31 6.68 14.89
CA LEU A 216 -0.06 5.42 14.23
C LEU A 216 1.16 4.51 14.02
N ALA A 217 2.30 5.07 13.61
CA ALA A 217 3.53 4.32 13.48
C ALA A 217 4.02 3.77 14.83
N GLU A 218 3.93 4.56 15.90
CA GLU A 218 4.28 4.13 17.25
C GLU A 218 3.41 2.95 17.70
N LYS A 219 2.10 3.03 17.45
CA LYS A 219 1.12 1.99 17.79
C LYS A 219 1.28 0.72 16.96
N TYR A 220 1.46 0.86 15.65
CA TYR A 220 1.34 -0.26 14.72
C TYR A 220 2.65 -0.75 14.12
N LEU A 221 3.79 -0.08 14.26
CA LEU A 221 5.08 -0.69 13.93
C LEU A 221 5.48 -1.52 15.15
N VAL A 222 5.17 -2.81 15.13
CA VAL A 222 5.39 -3.71 16.27
C VAL A 222 6.73 -4.42 16.11
N SER A 223 7.05 -4.88 14.90
CA SER A 223 8.26 -5.65 14.64
C SER A 223 9.44 -4.78 14.17
N VAL A 224 10.64 -5.36 14.21
CA VAL A 224 11.85 -4.74 13.66
C VAL A 224 11.74 -4.56 12.15
N GLU A 225 11.15 -5.53 11.42
CA GLU A 225 10.93 -5.41 9.98
C GLU A 225 10.05 -4.19 9.66
N ASP A 226 8.95 -4.03 10.41
CA ASP A 226 8.02 -2.91 10.23
C ASP A 226 8.74 -1.57 10.38
N LEU A 227 9.53 -1.43 11.45
CA LEU A 227 10.30 -0.21 11.73
C LEU A 227 11.31 0.07 10.62
N PHE A 228 12.09 -0.92 10.20
CA PHE A 228 13.16 -0.72 9.22
C PHE A 228 12.60 -0.50 7.82
N TYR A 229 11.49 -1.15 7.47
CA TYR A 229 10.76 -0.87 6.25
C TYR A 229 10.20 0.55 6.25
N PHE A 230 9.56 0.97 7.35
CA PHE A 230 9.10 2.35 7.53
C PHE A 230 10.25 3.36 7.37
N ILE A 231 11.39 3.16 8.05
CA ILE A 231 12.56 4.04 7.96
C ILE A 231 13.12 4.05 6.53
N LYS A 232 13.20 2.89 5.87
CA LYS A 232 13.65 2.80 4.48
C LYS A 232 12.79 3.67 3.56
N ILE A 233 11.47 3.55 3.66
CA ILE A 233 10.54 4.35 2.85
C ILE A 233 10.63 5.84 3.25
N PHE A 234 10.62 6.15 4.54
CA PHE A 234 10.70 7.51 5.07
C PHE A 234 11.98 8.25 4.67
N THR A 235 13.09 7.54 4.49
CA THR A 235 14.38 8.10 4.06
C THR A 235 14.57 8.09 2.54
N THR A 236 13.73 7.36 1.79
CA THR A 236 13.77 7.32 0.32
C THR A 236 13.31 8.66 -0.25
N ARG A 237 14.04 9.18 -1.24
CA ARG A 237 13.70 10.43 -1.93
C ARG A 237 12.66 10.16 -3.02
N PHE A 238 11.40 10.45 -2.76
CA PHE A 238 10.39 10.47 -3.84
C PHE A 238 10.50 11.77 -4.66
N GLY A 239 10.89 11.66 -5.94
CA GLY A 239 10.71 12.72 -6.93
C GLY A 239 11.28 14.10 -6.56
N GLU A 240 12.55 14.19 -6.12
CA GLU A 240 13.25 15.44 -6.48
C GLU A 240 13.46 15.36 -7.99
N PRO A 241 12.89 16.28 -8.80
CA PRO A 241 13.35 16.39 -10.16
C PRO A 241 14.86 16.60 -10.06
N LYS A 242 15.63 15.69 -10.64
CA LYS A 242 17.04 15.97 -10.93
C LYS A 242 16.98 17.16 -11.86
N PHE A 243 17.12 18.37 -11.32
CA PHE A 243 17.53 19.50 -12.14
C PHE A 243 18.93 19.10 -12.59
N GLU A 244 19.02 18.52 -13.79
CA GLU A 244 20.28 18.53 -14.50
C GLU A 244 20.74 19.98 -14.47
N GLU A 245 21.86 20.22 -13.80
CA GLU A 245 22.52 21.52 -13.87
C GLU A 245 22.68 21.79 -15.36
N VAL A 246 21.94 22.79 -15.85
CA VAL A 246 22.13 23.27 -17.22
C VAL A 246 23.63 23.56 -17.31
N PRO A 247 24.39 22.85 -18.16
CA PRO A 247 25.81 23.08 -18.25
C PRO A 247 25.97 24.57 -18.52
N ASN A 248 26.65 25.25 -17.60
CA ASN A 248 26.94 26.68 -17.70
C ASN A 248 27.37 26.93 -19.13
N ALA A 249 26.51 27.60 -19.90
CA ALA A 249 26.86 28.05 -21.23
C ALA A 249 28.08 28.93 -21.01
N LYS A 250 29.25 28.43 -21.41
CA LYS A 250 30.45 29.27 -21.55
C LYS A 250 30.00 30.45 -22.39
N GLU A 251 29.99 31.64 -21.80
CA GLU A 251 29.91 32.89 -22.53
C GLU A 251 31.03 32.86 -23.56
N GLY A 252 30.68 32.50 -24.79
CA GLY A 252 31.54 32.63 -25.93
C GLY A 252 31.68 34.10 -26.21
N ASN A 253 32.89 34.63 -26.03
CA ASN A 253 33.35 35.87 -26.63
C ASN A 253 32.98 35.87 -28.13
N ALA A 254 31.89 36.53 -28.48
CA ALA A 254 31.65 36.96 -29.83
C ALA A 254 32.41 38.29 -30.00
N GLN A 255 33.54 38.22 -30.70
CA GLN A 255 34.19 39.40 -31.28
C GLN A 255 33.15 40.11 -32.16
N ILE A 256 32.74 41.30 -31.73
CA ILE A 256 32.03 42.25 -32.58
C ILE A 256 33.13 43.05 -33.27
N GLU A 257 33.29 42.80 -34.58
CA GLU A 257 34.06 43.65 -35.47
C GLU A 257 33.41 45.05 -35.49
N SER A 258 34.24 46.05 -35.26
CA SER A 258 33.89 47.47 -35.33
C SER A 258 34.06 47.95 -36.77
N PRO A 259 33.14 48.73 -37.35
CA PRO A 259 33.48 49.67 -38.39
C PRO A 259 33.76 51.04 -37.77
N SER A 260 34.93 51.55 -38.10
CA SER A 260 35.40 52.88 -37.76
C SER A 260 34.62 53.96 -38.51
N SER A 261 34.21 55.00 -37.80
CA SER A 261 34.33 56.38 -38.30
C SER A 261 34.13 57.34 -37.13
N ALA A 262 35.07 58.26 -37.01
CA ALA A 262 35.13 59.31 -36.01
C ALA A 262 34.09 60.40 -36.34
N ASP A 263 33.59 61.09 -35.32
CA ASP A 263 33.64 62.54 -35.27
C ASP A 263 33.41 63.03 -33.84
N GLU A 264 34.18 64.06 -33.50
CA GLU A 264 34.22 64.81 -32.24
C GLU A 264 32.91 65.56 -31.99
N PHE A 265 32.49 65.71 -30.73
CA PHE A 265 32.15 67.01 -30.13
C PHE A 265 31.81 66.87 -28.65
N SER A 266 32.19 67.89 -27.89
CA SER A 266 32.11 68.04 -26.44
C SER A 266 30.73 68.46 -25.94
N ASP A 267 30.61 68.38 -24.61
CA ASP A 267 29.87 69.27 -23.70
C ASP A 267 28.48 68.87 -23.16
N GLU A 268 28.50 68.90 -21.82
CA GLU A 268 27.52 69.49 -20.91
C GLU A 268 26.19 68.79 -20.59
N ASN A 269 26.13 68.36 -19.32
CA ASN A 269 25.08 68.67 -18.34
C ASN A 269 23.62 68.47 -18.78
N LEU A 270 23.02 67.35 -18.38
CA LEU A 270 21.60 67.31 -18.06
C LEU A 270 21.31 66.44 -16.83
N ASP A 271 20.75 67.14 -15.83
CA ASP A 271 20.00 66.70 -14.65
C ASP A 271 19.55 65.23 -14.58
N GLU A 272 20.04 64.51 -13.58
CA GLU A 272 19.37 63.33 -13.04
C GLU A 272 18.66 63.64 -11.71
N SER A 273 17.34 63.62 -11.79
CA SER A 273 16.36 63.78 -10.71
C SER A 273 16.48 62.71 -9.59
N PRO A 274 16.30 63.07 -8.30
CA PRO A 274 16.38 62.13 -7.19
C PRO A 274 15.02 61.46 -6.94
N ALA A 275 14.68 60.43 -7.72
CA ALA A 275 13.44 59.66 -7.51
C ALA A 275 13.60 58.15 -7.67
N ALA A 276 14.58 57.54 -6.97
CA ALA A 276 14.70 56.08 -6.93
C ALA A 276 15.29 55.52 -5.62
N LYS A 277 14.72 55.89 -4.47
CA LYS A 277 14.98 55.21 -3.19
C LYS A 277 13.67 54.81 -2.52
N ASN A 278 13.00 53.77 -3.06
CA ASN A 278 12.02 52.96 -2.33
C ASN A 278 11.64 51.68 -3.12
N ARG A 279 12.62 50.89 -3.56
CA ARG A 279 12.34 49.49 -3.93
C ARG A 279 12.27 48.67 -2.65
N LYS A 280 11.04 48.46 -2.15
CA LYS A 280 10.72 47.38 -1.20
C LYS A 280 11.37 46.10 -1.72
N LYS A 281 12.37 45.57 -0.99
CA LYS A 281 12.92 44.25 -1.24
C LYS A 281 11.75 43.26 -1.21
N GLU A 282 11.35 42.78 -2.38
CA GLU A 282 10.47 41.62 -2.48
C GLU A 282 11.08 40.51 -1.60
N PRO A 283 10.28 39.83 -0.78
CA PRO A 283 10.77 38.74 0.04
C PRO A 283 11.31 37.68 -0.90
N SER A 284 12.64 37.64 -1.06
CA SER A 284 13.33 36.59 -1.79
C SER A 284 12.77 35.28 -1.26
N ILE A 285 12.09 34.52 -2.12
CA ILE A 285 11.57 33.19 -1.79
C ILE A 285 12.81 32.37 -1.47
N LYS A 286 13.20 32.34 -0.18
CA LYS A 286 14.30 31.53 0.30
C LYS A 286 13.93 30.12 -0.11
N LYS A 287 14.69 29.54 -1.05
CA LYS A 287 14.67 28.12 -1.41
C LYS A 287 14.52 27.37 -0.09
N ARG A 288 13.31 26.89 0.23
CA ARG A 288 13.06 26.10 1.42
C ARG A 288 13.83 24.82 1.18
N ARG A 289 15.10 24.80 1.61
CA ARG A 289 15.95 23.62 1.58
C ARG A 289 15.12 22.52 2.20
N ASN A 290 14.85 21.49 1.39
CA ASN A 290 14.04 20.35 1.76
C ASN A 290 14.47 19.88 3.14
N ARG A 291 13.65 20.13 4.17
CA ARG A 291 13.86 19.69 5.56
C ARG A 291 13.65 18.17 5.66
N ARG A 292 14.29 17.42 4.79
CA ARG A 292 14.31 15.97 4.77
C ARG A 292 15.47 15.55 5.64
N GLY A 293 15.14 15.00 6.80
CA GLY A 293 16.13 14.59 7.77
C GLY A 293 15.45 13.98 8.99
N TRP A 294 16.28 13.59 9.94
CA TRP A 294 15.86 13.05 11.23
C TRP A 294 15.33 14.16 12.14
N GLY A 295 14.21 14.78 11.76
CA GLY A 295 13.55 15.82 12.57
C GLY A 295 13.05 15.29 13.91
N ARG A 296 12.60 16.20 14.79
CA ARG A 296 12.14 15.85 16.14
C ARG A 296 11.08 14.73 16.15
N GLY A 297 10.12 14.74 15.23
CA GLY A 297 9.04 13.74 15.18
C GLY A 297 9.52 12.31 14.92
N ILE A 298 10.33 12.10 13.87
CA ILE A 298 10.86 10.75 13.57
C ILE A 298 11.83 10.27 14.66
N ARG A 299 12.63 11.16 15.24
CA ARG A 299 13.51 10.80 16.37
C ARG A 299 12.70 10.37 17.59
N ALA A 300 11.63 11.10 17.92
CA ALA A 300 10.72 10.74 19.01
C ALA A 300 10.00 9.42 18.74
N LEU A 301 9.50 9.19 17.53
CA LEU A 301 8.90 7.91 17.14
C LEU A 301 9.88 6.75 17.37
N VAL A 302 11.12 6.88 16.89
CA VAL A 302 12.12 5.81 17.03
C VAL A 302 12.51 5.63 18.50
N GLN A 303 12.71 6.70 19.26
CA GLN A 303 12.94 6.66 20.72
C GLN A 303 11.84 5.83 21.40
N HIS A 304 10.58 6.23 21.23
CA HIS A 304 9.43 5.54 21.85
C HIS A 304 9.32 4.10 21.38
N TRP A 305 9.66 3.82 20.11
CA TRP A 305 9.62 2.46 19.60
C TRP A 305 10.59 1.52 20.31
N TYR A 306 11.79 1.98 20.69
CA TYR A 306 12.73 1.19 21.47
C TYR A 306 12.33 1.15 22.95
N GLU A 307 11.94 2.28 23.53
CA GLU A 307 11.53 2.37 24.95
C GLU A 307 10.33 1.46 25.29
N LYS A 308 9.37 1.31 24.37
CA LYS A 308 8.18 0.48 24.60
C LYS A 308 8.48 -1.03 24.63
N GLN A 309 9.66 -1.46 24.20
CA GLN A 309 10.02 -2.88 24.15
C GLN A 309 10.52 -3.32 25.51
N ASP A 310 10.13 -4.53 25.92
CA ASP A 310 10.80 -5.21 27.02
C ASP A 310 12.28 -5.40 26.67
N ALA A 311 13.18 -5.12 27.61
CA ALA A 311 14.62 -5.12 27.33
C ALA A 311 15.14 -6.50 26.90
N LYS A 312 14.59 -7.59 27.46
CA LYS A 312 14.97 -8.97 27.10
C LYS A 312 14.45 -9.30 25.70
N GLU A 313 13.21 -8.95 25.40
CA GLU A 313 12.65 -9.12 24.05
C GLU A 313 13.39 -8.27 23.02
N LEU A 314 13.77 -7.03 23.35
CA LEU A 314 14.57 -6.18 22.48
C LEU A 314 15.92 -6.81 22.15
N VAL A 315 16.63 -7.34 23.16
CA VAL A 315 17.90 -8.05 22.95
C VAL A 315 17.71 -9.25 22.01
N LYS A 316 16.67 -10.06 22.21
CA LYS A 316 16.35 -11.18 21.32
C LYS A 316 16.10 -10.68 19.90
N SER A 317 15.20 -9.71 19.72
CA SER A 317 14.86 -9.16 18.39
C SER A 317 16.08 -8.60 17.66
N VAL A 318 16.96 -7.83 18.33
CA VAL A 318 18.16 -7.27 17.69
C VAL A 318 19.22 -8.33 17.40
N SER A 319 19.33 -9.34 18.26
CA SER A 319 20.27 -10.45 18.06
C SER A 319 19.87 -11.31 16.86
N ARG A 320 18.55 -11.50 16.67
CA ARG A 320 17.94 -12.22 15.55
C ARG A 320 18.01 -11.41 14.25
N MET A 321 17.62 -10.14 14.30
CA MET A 321 17.62 -9.25 13.14
C MET A 321 18.58 -8.06 13.31
N LYS A 322 19.86 -8.27 13.01
CA LYS A 322 20.89 -7.22 13.14
C LYS A 322 20.70 -6.05 12.17
N SER A 323 20.17 -6.35 10.99
CA SER A 323 19.96 -5.38 9.92
C SER A 323 18.82 -5.80 8.99
N HIS A 324 18.10 -4.83 8.45
CA HIS A 324 17.04 -5.04 7.47
C HIS A 324 16.92 -3.82 6.54
N HIS A 325 16.62 -4.03 5.26
CA HIS A 325 16.56 -2.99 4.23
C HIS A 325 17.75 -1.99 4.19
N GLY A 326 18.95 -2.45 4.55
CA GLY A 326 20.17 -1.65 4.57
C GLY A 326 20.37 -0.80 5.82
N TRP A 327 19.48 -0.92 6.82
CA TRP A 327 19.60 -0.26 8.13
C TRP A 327 20.06 -1.25 9.19
N LYS A 328 20.93 -0.82 10.10
CA LYS A 328 21.28 -1.55 11.33
C LYS A 328 20.64 -0.87 12.54
N HIS A 329 20.35 -1.64 13.58
CA HIS A 329 19.86 -1.08 14.86
C HIS A 329 20.79 0.02 15.39
N ALA A 330 22.11 -0.21 15.36
CA ALA A 330 23.11 0.77 15.78
C ALA A 330 23.01 2.10 15.02
N ASP A 331 22.73 2.06 13.71
CA ASP A 331 22.59 3.26 12.88
C ASP A 331 21.31 4.00 13.25
N VAL A 332 20.19 3.28 13.38
CA VAL A 332 18.89 3.84 13.76
C VAL A 332 18.95 4.49 15.15
N VAL A 333 19.54 3.80 16.14
CA VAL A 333 19.73 4.30 17.51
C VAL A 333 20.57 5.58 17.52
N LYS A 334 21.68 5.60 16.78
CA LYS A 334 22.55 6.79 16.67
C LYS A 334 21.83 7.96 16.01
N MET A 335 21.10 7.72 14.91
CA MET A 335 20.41 8.77 14.16
C MET A 335 19.19 9.33 14.90
N ALA A 336 18.48 8.49 15.66
CA ALA A 336 17.38 8.90 16.52
C ALA A 336 17.84 9.55 17.83
N HIS A 337 19.11 9.39 18.18
CA HIS A 337 19.69 9.76 19.47
C HIS A 337 18.96 9.01 20.60
N VAL A 338 18.82 7.69 20.47
CA VAL A 338 18.09 6.92 21.48
C VAL A 338 18.87 6.90 22.80
N TYR A 339 18.19 7.22 23.89
CA TYR A 339 18.77 7.27 25.24
C TYR A 339 17.86 6.58 26.25
N ASP A 340 18.38 6.31 27.45
CA ASP A 340 17.56 5.83 28.56
C ASP A 340 16.88 7.00 29.30
N PRO A 341 15.54 7.05 29.38
CA PRO A 341 14.81 8.12 30.06
C PRO A 341 15.11 8.19 31.56
N ASP A 342 15.42 7.08 32.23
CA ASP A 342 15.72 7.06 33.66
C ASP A 342 17.08 7.73 33.95
N LEU A 343 17.97 7.71 32.96
CA LEU A 343 19.28 8.38 33.02
C LEU A 343 19.24 9.85 32.55
N LYS A 344 18.08 10.37 32.14
CA LYS A 344 17.96 11.77 31.67
C LYS A 344 17.79 12.79 32.79
N ALA A 345 17.28 12.39 33.95
CA ALA A 345 16.97 13.31 35.04
C ALA A 345 18.20 14.09 35.56
N GLY A 346 19.43 13.62 35.30
CA GLY A 346 20.68 14.29 35.70
C GLY A 346 21.49 14.94 34.57
N ARG A 347 20.97 15.02 33.34
CA ARG A 347 21.80 15.18 32.12
C ARG A 347 21.90 16.62 31.58
N LYS A 348 22.14 17.61 32.45
CA LYS A 348 22.45 18.99 31.98
C LYS A 348 23.94 19.22 31.70
N ASP A 349 24.86 18.49 32.32
CA ASP A 349 26.30 18.83 32.26
C ASP A 349 27.26 17.64 32.03
N CYS A 350 26.80 16.47 31.54
CA CYS A 350 27.74 15.36 31.31
C CYS A 350 28.38 15.45 29.91
N ASP A 351 29.64 15.85 29.92
CA ASP A 351 30.60 15.74 28.83
C ASP A 351 30.68 14.33 28.23
N LYS A 352 31.18 14.28 27.00
CA LYS A 352 31.26 13.14 26.05
C LYS A 352 32.01 11.89 26.55
N GLU A 353 32.40 11.82 27.81
CA GLU A 353 33.42 10.88 28.29
C GLU A 353 32.93 9.92 29.39
N THR A 354 31.79 10.17 30.02
CA THR A 354 31.18 9.18 30.93
C THR A 354 30.37 8.16 30.13
N ARG A 355 31.11 7.17 29.58
CA ARG A 355 30.66 5.79 29.35
C ARG A 355 30.18 5.19 30.68
N SER A 356 29.12 5.76 31.23
CA SER A 356 28.52 5.30 32.49
C SER A 356 28.14 3.84 32.29
N THR A 357 28.60 2.98 33.19
CA THR A 357 28.24 1.57 33.21
C THR A 357 26.71 1.45 33.14
N PRO A 358 26.14 0.61 32.26
CA PRO A 358 24.70 0.45 32.17
C PRO A 358 24.11 0.09 33.54
N SER A 359 23.15 0.87 34.02
CA SER A 359 22.54 0.71 35.35
C SER A 359 21.08 0.25 35.28
N THR A 360 20.55 0.07 34.08
CA THR A 360 19.18 -0.40 33.81
C THR A 360 19.22 -1.48 32.74
N GLU A 361 18.19 -2.32 32.67
CA GLU A 361 18.08 -3.34 31.61
C GLU A 361 18.05 -2.70 30.22
N PHE A 362 17.36 -1.56 30.06
CA PHE A 362 17.26 -0.86 28.78
C PHE A 362 18.58 -0.21 28.34
N SER A 363 19.30 0.45 29.24
CA SER A 363 20.63 1.01 28.93
C SER A 363 21.63 -0.08 28.55
N LEU A 364 21.55 -1.26 29.16
CA LEU A 364 22.40 -2.41 28.82
C LEU A 364 22.05 -2.97 27.44
N ALA A 365 20.76 -3.07 27.11
CA ALA A 365 20.31 -3.42 25.77
C ALA A 365 20.81 -2.41 24.71
N LEU A 366 20.67 -1.10 24.96
CA LEU A 366 21.20 -0.06 24.06
C LEU A 366 22.73 -0.15 23.91
N TYR A 367 23.46 -0.42 24.99
CA TYR A 367 24.90 -0.62 24.95
C TYR A 367 25.27 -1.81 24.06
N PHE A 368 24.57 -2.95 24.22
CA PHE A 368 24.73 -4.11 23.36
C PHE A 368 24.47 -3.78 21.88
N ILE A 369 23.41 -3.04 21.57
CA ILE A 369 23.07 -2.62 20.21
C ILE A 369 24.20 -1.78 19.59
N LEU A 370 24.80 -0.89 20.37
CA LEU A 370 25.81 0.06 19.90
C LEU A 370 27.24 -0.50 19.85
N GLN A 371 27.60 -1.34 20.82
CA GLN A 371 28.98 -1.81 21.05
C GLN A 371 29.17 -3.29 20.72
N GLY A 372 28.09 -4.07 20.67
CA GLY A 372 28.10 -5.50 20.44
C GLY A 372 28.42 -6.34 21.68
N TYR A 373 28.21 -7.66 21.57
CA TYR A 373 28.33 -8.59 22.68
C TYR A 373 29.72 -8.62 23.33
N ALA A 374 30.79 -8.59 22.53
CA ALA A 374 32.16 -8.74 23.03
C ALA A 374 32.55 -7.67 24.05
N LYS A 375 32.06 -6.43 23.87
CA LYS A 375 32.25 -5.32 24.81
C LYS A 375 31.23 -5.31 25.94
N THR A 376 30.09 -5.95 25.75
CA THR A 376 29.01 -6.01 26.74
C THR A 376 29.29 -7.06 27.81
N LYS A 377 29.82 -8.23 27.42
CA LYS A 377 30.13 -9.35 28.33
C LYS A 377 31.23 -9.09 29.35
N VAL A 378 32.06 -8.07 29.12
CA VAL A 378 33.18 -7.70 30.00
C VAL A 378 32.80 -6.57 30.95
N LEU A 379 31.56 -6.07 30.86
CA LEU A 379 31.08 -5.07 31.80
C LEU A 379 30.83 -5.72 33.15
N ASP A 380 31.32 -5.08 34.19
CA ASP A 380 30.90 -5.34 35.57
C ASP A 380 29.52 -4.73 35.75
N VAL A 381 28.48 -5.56 35.70
CA VAL A 381 27.08 -5.13 35.77
C VAL A 381 26.48 -5.45 37.14
N ASP A 382 25.52 -4.63 37.58
CA ASP A 382 24.75 -4.93 38.80
C ASP A 382 24.13 -6.33 38.68
N PRO A 383 24.19 -7.18 39.73
CA PRO A 383 23.54 -8.50 39.75
C PRO A 383 22.07 -8.51 39.30
N LYS A 384 21.34 -7.39 39.42
CA LYS A 384 19.98 -7.23 38.91
C LYS A 384 19.88 -7.33 37.38
N LEU A 385 20.95 -7.06 36.66
CA LEU A 385 21.04 -7.14 35.20
C LEU A 385 21.53 -8.51 34.71
N GLU A 386 21.86 -9.43 35.62
CA GLU A 386 22.27 -10.79 35.28
C GLU A 386 21.24 -11.55 34.41
N PRO A 387 19.91 -11.40 34.62
CA PRO A 387 18.92 -12.03 33.74
C PRO A 387 19.05 -11.61 32.28
N ILE A 388 19.33 -10.34 31.98
CA ILE A 388 19.48 -9.89 30.59
C ILE A 388 20.84 -10.27 30.01
N MET A 389 21.90 -10.32 30.83
CA MET A 389 23.21 -10.86 30.42
C MET A 389 23.13 -12.34 30.03
N ASN A 390 22.35 -13.13 30.76
CA ASN A 390 22.08 -14.52 30.42
C ASN A 390 21.32 -14.67 29.08
N VAL A 391 20.37 -13.79 28.80
CA VAL A 391 19.70 -13.75 27.49
C VAL A 391 20.70 -13.39 26.39
N LEU A 392 21.55 -12.38 26.62
CA LEU A 392 22.59 -11.97 25.67
C LEU A 392 23.58 -13.10 25.36
N SER A 393 24.03 -13.84 26.38
CA SER A 393 24.97 -14.95 26.20
C SER A 393 24.32 -16.09 25.40
N LYS A 394 23.08 -16.44 25.73
CA LYS A 394 22.29 -17.43 25.01
C LYS A 394 22.11 -17.05 23.54
N GLU A 395 21.62 -15.85 23.25
CA GLU A 395 21.40 -15.38 21.88
C GLU A 395 22.71 -15.23 21.08
N HIS A 396 23.83 -14.95 21.75
CA HIS A 396 25.15 -14.94 21.10
C HIS A 396 25.62 -16.35 20.72
N ASN A 397 25.36 -17.35 21.55
CA ASN A 397 25.77 -18.73 21.32
C ASN A 397 24.94 -19.41 20.23
N VAL A 398 23.62 -19.19 20.21
CA VAL A 398 22.72 -19.64 19.12
C VAL A 398 23.22 -19.14 17.77
N ASN A 399 23.69 -17.89 17.74
CA ASN A 399 24.27 -17.27 16.56
C ASN A 399 25.62 -17.87 16.12
N ARG A 400 26.19 -18.86 16.81
CA ARG A 400 27.44 -19.56 16.46
C ARG A 400 27.25 -21.04 16.23
N GLU A 401 26.36 -21.69 16.97
CA GLU A 401 26.09 -23.11 16.85
C GLU A 401 25.57 -23.50 15.46
N LYS A 402 25.83 -24.76 15.06
CA LYS A 402 25.23 -25.34 13.86
C LYS A 402 23.76 -25.59 14.19
N MET A 403 22.86 -25.03 13.39
CA MET A 403 21.44 -25.24 13.59
C MET A 403 21.10 -26.72 13.35
N THR A 404 20.49 -27.37 14.33
CA THR A 404 19.95 -28.74 14.20
C THR A 404 18.45 -28.74 14.53
N PRO A 405 17.70 -29.75 14.07
CA PRO A 405 16.30 -29.93 14.43
C PRO A 405 16.04 -29.90 15.96
N GLU A 406 16.94 -30.47 16.77
CA GLU A 406 16.83 -30.48 18.24
C GLU A 406 16.95 -29.09 18.83
N VAL A 407 17.86 -28.25 18.31
CA VAL A 407 18.01 -26.86 18.75
C VAL A 407 16.75 -26.06 18.42
N ILE A 408 16.22 -26.22 17.19
CA ILE A 408 14.98 -25.54 16.77
C ILE A 408 13.81 -25.93 17.68
N ARG A 409 13.65 -27.21 18.00
CA ARG A 409 12.57 -27.71 18.87
C ARG A 409 12.73 -27.21 20.31
N SER A 410 13.91 -27.36 20.89
CA SER A 410 14.17 -27.00 22.29
C SER A 410 14.07 -25.49 22.55
N MET A 411 14.46 -24.68 21.56
CA MET A 411 14.43 -23.23 21.67
C MET A 411 13.18 -22.58 21.07
N SER A 412 12.31 -23.37 20.43
CA SER A 412 11.12 -22.89 19.71
C SER A 412 11.46 -21.77 18.70
N LEU A 413 12.54 -21.99 17.92
CA LEU A 413 13.01 -20.99 16.97
C LEU A 413 12.03 -20.79 15.81
N LYS A 414 12.03 -19.58 15.27
CA LYS A 414 11.26 -19.19 14.09
C LYS A 414 12.12 -19.12 12.82
N VAL A 415 11.49 -19.08 11.65
CA VAL A 415 12.19 -19.01 10.35
C VAL A 415 13.06 -17.76 10.26
N GLU A 416 12.58 -16.64 10.78
CA GLU A 416 13.24 -15.34 10.73
C GLU A 416 14.53 -15.31 11.56
N GLU A 417 14.71 -16.30 12.45
CA GLU A 417 15.86 -16.45 13.34
C GLU A 417 16.96 -17.33 12.72
N LEU A 418 16.67 -17.97 11.59
CA LEU A 418 17.59 -18.83 10.89
C LEU A 418 18.41 -18.06 9.86
N ARG A 419 19.64 -18.52 9.62
CA ARG A 419 20.46 -18.02 8.52
C ARG A 419 19.92 -18.55 7.19
N LEU A 420 20.09 -17.78 6.11
CA LEU A 420 19.63 -18.19 4.78
C LEU A 420 20.14 -19.58 4.34
N LYS A 421 21.37 -19.95 4.73
CA LYS A 421 21.94 -21.28 4.45
C LYS A 421 21.24 -22.42 5.20
N GLU A 422 20.69 -22.15 6.37
CA GLU A 422 19.96 -23.13 7.21
C GLU A 422 18.54 -23.33 6.67
N THR A 423 17.93 -22.30 6.08
CA THR A 423 16.61 -22.40 5.43
C THR A 423 16.59 -23.25 4.14
N ALA A 424 17.71 -23.81 3.73
CA ALA A 424 17.79 -24.75 2.61
C ALA A 424 17.66 -26.22 3.06
N ASP A 425 17.71 -26.51 4.36
CA ASP A 425 17.75 -27.86 4.91
C ASP A 425 16.34 -28.39 5.21
N TYR A 426 16.01 -29.57 4.68
CA TYR A 426 14.70 -30.22 4.83
C TYR A 426 14.36 -30.53 6.30
N ASP A 427 15.31 -31.08 7.06
CA ASP A 427 15.06 -31.53 8.44
C ASP A 427 14.79 -30.33 9.37
N ILE A 428 15.44 -29.20 9.08
CA ILE A 428 15.19 -27.92 9.73
C ILE A 428 13.74 -27.47 9.51
N TRP A 429 13.23 -27.57 8.28
CA TRP A 429 11.84 -27.19 7.98
C TRP A 429 10.82 -28.12 8.63
N VAL A 430 11.09 -29.42 8.70
CA VAL A 430 10.23 -30.37 9.44
C VAL A 430 10.16 -29.99 10.92
N ALA A 431 11.30 -29.61 11.53
CA ALA A 431 11.31 -29.12 12.91
C ALA A 431 10.54 -27.80 13.08
N LEU A 432 10.71 -26.86 12.15
CA LEU A 432 10.05 -25.56 12.19
C LEU A 432 8.52 -25.68 12.05
N VAL A 433 8.02 -26.41 11.05
CA VAL A 433 6.58 -26.55 10.77
C VAL A 433 5.82 -27.08 11.98
N ASN A 434 6.45 -27.94 12.78
CA ASN A 434 5.88 -28.44 14.02
C ASN A 434 5.66 -27.35 15.08
N ASN A 435 6.44 -26.28 15.06
CA ASN A 435 6.32 -25.13 15.95
C ASN A 435 5.57 -23.94 15.34
N MET A 436 5.35 -23.95 14.02
CA MET A 436 4.65 -22.87 13.33
C MET A 436 3.15 -22.81 13.66
N THR A 437 2.65 -21.59 13.64
CA THR A 437 1.22 -21.27 13.53
C THR A 437 0.74 -21.47 12.10
N ALA A 438 -0.58 -21.61 11.92
CA ALA A 438 -1.17 -21.72 10.57
C ALA A 438 -0.84 -20.51 9.68
N THR A 439 -0.78 -19.30 10.27
CA THR A 439 -0.42 -18.09 9.52
C THR A 439 1.04 -18.11 9.07
N GLU A 440 1.97 -18.55 9.94
CA GLU A 440 3.38 -18.71 9.57
C GLU A 440 3.53 -19.76 8.44
N VAL A 441 2.79 -20.88 8.50
CA VAL A 441 2.76 -21.87 7.40
C VAL A 441 2.31 -21.21 6.09
N LEU A 442 1.22 -20.45 6.10
CA LEU A 442 0.72 -19.75 4.90
C LEU A 442 1.74 -18.76 4.32
N CYS A 443 2.44 -18.02 5.17
CA CYS A 443 3.48 -17.07 4.76
C CYS A 443 4.69 -17.76 4.13
N HIS A 444 5.02 -18.97 4.60
CA HIS A 444 6.24 -19.69 4.23
C HIS A 444 6.04 -20.81 3.19
N ILE A 445 4.84 -21.00 2.63
CA ILE A 445 4.57 -22.01 1.58
C ILE A 445 5.59 -21.94 0.44
N ASN A 446 5.89 -20.74 -0.07
CA ASN A 446 6.86 -20.58 -1.17
C ASN A 446 8.27 -21.10 -0.81
N GLN A 447 8.66 -20.99 0.46
CA GLN A 447 9.94 -21.47 0.94
C GLN A 447 9.90 -22.99 1.17
N LEU A 448 8.80 -23.50 1.72
CA LEU A 448 8.57 -24.95 1.84
C LEU A 448 8.68 -25.66 0.49
N CYS A 449 8.03 -25.13 -0.56
CA CYS A 449 8.12 -25.70 -1.89
C CYS A 449 9.52 -25.62 -2.53
N SER A 450 10.38 -24.74 -2.01
CA SER A 450 11.77 -24.68 -2.46
C SER A 450 12.67 -25.72 -1.84
N VAL A 451 12.28 -26.21 -0.67
CA VAL A 451 13.03 -27.18 0.13
C VAL A 451 12.58 -28.58 -0.25
N ASP A 452 11.28 -28.76 -0.49
CA ASP A 452 10.71 -30.05 -0.82
C ASP A 452 9.68 -29.96 -1.93
N GLN A 453 9.89 -30.80 -2.93
CA GLN A 453 9.08 -30.91 -4.14
C GLN A 453 8.08 -32.07 -4.04
N ASN A 454 8.31 -33.01 -3.11
CA ASN A 454 7.42 -34.13 -2.91
C ASN A 454 6.23 -33.70 -2.07
N VAL A 455 5.13 -33.31 -2.71
CA VAL A 455 3.89 -32.87 -2.06
C VAL A 455 3.28 -33.90 -1.08
N ASN A 456 3.73 -35.15 -1.12
CA ASN A 456 3.31 -36.22 -0.21
C ASN A 456 4.30 -36.48 0.94
N SER A 457 5.28 -35.62 1.16
CA SER A 457 6.24 -35.77 2.25
C SER A 457 5.65 -35.50 3.63
N ASP A 458 6.37 -35.95 4.66
CA ASP A 458 6.05 -35.65 6.06
C ASP A 458 5.98 -34.14 6.33
N LEU A 459 6.79 -33.34 5.64
CA LEU A 459 6.78 -31.88 5.75
C LEU A 459 5.41 -31.29 5.34
N TRP A 460 4.91 -31.71 4.18
CA TRP A 460 3.63 -31.23 3.65
C TRP A 460 2.44 -31.78 4.42
N LEU A 461 2.51 -33.04 4.87
CA LEU A 461 1.48 -33.63 5.74
C LEU A 461 1.40 -32.89 7.08
N ALA A 462 2.54 -32.57 7.71
CA ALA A 462 2.58 -31.78 8.93
C ALA A 462 2.02 -30.36 8.71
N ALA A 463 2.39 -29.71 7.60
CA ALA A 463 1.87 -28.39 7.25
C ALA A 463 0.35 -28.41 7.02
N ALA A 464 -0.15 -29.40 6.26
CA ALA A 464 -1.57 -29.59 5.99
C ALA A 464 -2.35 -29.85 7.29
N GLU A 465 -1.81 -30.66 8.19
CA GLU A 465 -2.42 -30.93 9.49
C GLU A 465 -2.53 -29.65 10.35
N LYS A 466 -1.51 -28.80 10.36
CA LYS A 466 -1.55 -27.50 11.05
C LYS A 466 -2.68 -26.62 10.53
N LEU A 467 -2.87 -26.56 9.21
CA LEU A 467 -3.96 -25.81 8.60
C LEU A 467 -5.34 -26.41 8.95
N LYS A 468 -5.46 -27.74 8.97
CA LYS A 468 -6.71 -28.46 9.32
C LYS A 468 -7.12 -28.27 10.78
N ARG A 469 -6.16 -28.24 11.72
CA ARG A 469 -6.38 -28.10 13.17
C ARG A 469 -6.78 -26.69 13.61
N LEU A 470 -6.64 -25.69 12.75
CA LEU A 470 -7.00 -24.33 13.09
C LEU A 470 -8.49 -24.25 13.46
N LYS A 471 -8.84 -23.72 14.63
CA LYS A 471 -10.24 -23.57 15.07
C LYS A 471 -10.81 -22.18 14.79
N LYS A 472 -9.95 -21.15 14.81
CA LYS A 472 -10.34 -19.74 14.71
C LYS A 472 -10.13 -19.20 13.29
N PHE A 473 -10.99 -19.61 12.37
CA PHE A 473 -10.96 -19.18 10.96
C PHE A 473 -11.25 -17.69 10.77
N ALA A 474 -11.98 -17.08 11.71
CA ALA A 474 -12.29 -15.65 11.73
C ALA A 474 -11.06 -14.75 12.00
N LYS A 475 -9.83 -15.25 11.92
CA LYS A 475 -8.63 -14.41 11.95
C LYS A 475 -7.78 -14.53 10.69
N ILE A 476 -8.11 -15.47 9.80
CA ILE A 476 -7.36 -15.67 8.56
C ILE A 476 -8.00 -14.88 7.43
N ASN A 477 -7.16 -14.18 6.67
CA ASN A 477 -7.57 -13.50 5.45
C ASN A 477 -7.75 -14.53 4.31
N PRO A 478 -8.96 -14.64 3.72
CA PRO A 478 -9.20 -15.49 2.55
C PRO A 478 -8.23 -15.24 1.39
N SER A 479 -7.84 -13.99 1.12
CA SER A 479 -6.90 -13.69 0.04
C SER A 479 -5.49 -14.19 0.34
N ALA A 480 -5.07 -14.20 1.61
CA ALA A 480 -3.78 -14.79 1.99
C ALA A 480 -3.77 -16.30 1.72
N VAL A 481 -4.87 -17.00 2.04
CA VAL A 481 -5.03 -18.42 1.72
C VAL A 481 -5.04 -18.65 0.22
N ALA A 482 -5.77 -17.84 -0.55
CA ALA A 482 -5.79 -17.93 -2.01
C ALA A 482 -4.41 -17.72 -2.64
N ILE A 483 -3.64 -16.73 -2.17
CA ILE A 483 -2.25 -16.50 -2.60
C ILE A 483 -1.39 -17.72 -2.26
N ALA A 484 -1.50 -18.25 -1.04
CA ALA A 484 -0.77 -19.43 -0.60
C ALA A 484 -1.12 -20.67 -1.44
N MET A 485 -2.38 -20.83 -1.84
CA MET A 485 -2.84 -21.88 -2.74
C MET A 485 -2.25 -21.76 -4.15
N THR A 486 -2.23 -20.55 -4.73
CA THR A 486 -1.59 -20.33 -6.04
C THR A 486 -0.08 -20.57 -5.99
N ASN A 487 0.57 -20.14 -4.92
CA ASN A 487 1.99 -20.37 -4.67
C ASN A 487 2.33 -21.85 -4.62
N PHE A 488 1.52 -22.63 -3.88
CA PHE A 488 1.67 -24.08 -3.77
C PHE A 488 1.53 -24.76 -5.14
N VAL A 489 0.42 -24.54 -5.84
CA VAL A 489 0.16 -25.14 -7.17
C VAL A 489 1.29 -24.81 -8.15
N MET A 490 1.74 -23.56 -8.18
CA MET A 490 2.84 -23.16 -9.05
C MET A 490 4.15 -23.87 -8.76
N ALA A 491 4.43 -24.14 -7.50
CA ALA A 491 5.69 -24.75 -7.12
C ALA A 491 5.67 -26.27 -7.35
N SER A 492 4.54 -26.93 -7.08
CA SER A 492 4.34 -28.35 -7.38
C SER A 492 4.50 -28.66 -8.87
N ASN A 493 4.06 -27.76 -9.76
CA ASN A 493 4.10 -27.99 -11.21
C ASN A 493 5.43 -27.61 -11.89
N ASN A 494 6.35 -26.93 -11.19
CA ASN A 494 7.62 -26.47 -11.76
C ASN A 494 8.82 -27.30 -11.31
N ASP A 495 8.62 -28.57 -10.91
CA ASP A 495 9.64 -29.43 -10.31
C ASP A 495 10.43 -28.69 -9.22
N GLY A 496 9.73 -27.93 -8.36
CA GLY A 496 10.29 -27.11 -7.27
C GLY A 496 11.37 -26.10 -7.66
N LYS A 497 11.62 -25.85 -8.96
CA LYS A 497 12.51 -24.77 -9.39
C LYS A 497 11.81 -23.46 -9.10
N ILE A 498 12.15 -22.85 -7.97
CA ILE A 498 11.69 -21.50 -7.69
C ILE A 498 12.12 -20.63 -8.87
N VAL A 499 11.14 -20.10 -9.59
CA VAL A 499 11.35 -19.17 -10.70
C VAL A 499 11.73 -17.81 -10.11
N ARG A 500 12.79 -17.74 -9.28
CA ARG A 500 13.27 -16.52 -8.60
C ARG A 500 13.76 -15.44 -9.58
N LYS A 501 13.96 -15.78 -10.87
CA LYS A 501 14.52 -14.85 -11.88
C LYS A 501 13.82 -14.83 -13.24
N LYS A 502 13.03 -15.83 -13.63
CA LYS A 502 12.24 -15.74 -14.87
C LYS A 502 10.93 -15.04 -14.52
N VAL A 503 10.68 -13.89 -15.15
CA VAL A 503 9.35 -13.28 -15.12
C VAL A 503 8.36 -14.38 -15.50
N ILE A 504 7.47 -14.73 -14.57
CA ILE A 504 6.38 -15.67 -14.85
C ILE A 504 5.53 -14.98 -15.92
N THR A 505 5.70 -15.39 -17.17
CA THR A 505 4.98 -14.79 -18.30
C THR A 505 3.53 -15.26 -18.34
N ASN A 506 3.22 -16.37 -17.66
CA ASN A 506 1.89 -16.96 -17.56
C ASN A 506 1.65 -17.47 -16.12
N PRO A 507 1.01 -16.70 -15.22
CA PRO A 507 0.43 -17.26 -14.01
C PRO A 507 -0.48 -18.43 -14.36
N MET A 508 -0.24 -19.56 -13.70
CA MET A 508 -0.83 -20.86 -14.00
C MET A 508 -2.27 -20.94 -13.48
N GLU A 509 -3.11 -21.71 -14.18
CA GLU A 509 -4.50 -21.96 -13.82
C GLU A 509 -4.61 -23.25 -12.97
N ILE A 510 -5.48 -23.25 -11.97
CA ILE A 510 -5.61 -24.36 -11.00
C ILE A 510 -6.26 -25.60 -11.63
N ASP A 511 -6.94 -25.45 -12.76
CA ASP A 511 -7.75 -26.51 -13.38
C ASP A 511 -6.91 -27.67 -13.95
N GLU A 512 -5.59 -27.51 -14.06
CA GLU A 512 -4.66 -28.58 -14.46
C GLU A 512 -4.12 -29.40 -13.27
N TYR A 513 -4.40 -28.98 -12.02
CA TYR A 513 -3.91 -29.67 -10.82
C TYR A 513 -4.86 -30.78 -10.38
N GLU A 514 -4.35 -31.99 -10.12
CA GLU A 514 -5.14 -33.09 -9.55
C GLU A 514 -5.48 -32.82 -8.08
N THR A 515 -6.54 -32.04 -7.85
CA THR A 515 -6.97 -31.56 -6.52
C THR A 515 -7.31 -32.67 -5.52
N ASP A 516 -7.68 -33.86 -5.99
CA ASP A 516 -8.13 -34.97 -5.14
C ASP A 516 -7.00 -35.78 -4.49
N LYS A 517 -5.76 -35.65 -4.97
CA LYS A 517 -4.63 -36.44 -4.44
C LYS A 517 -3.78 -35.68 -3.42
N ASP A 518 -3.94 -34.37 -3.33
CA ASP A 518 -3.04 -33.53 -2.54
C ASP A 518 -3.69 -33.05 -1.22
N GLU A 519 -3.17 -33.55 -0.11
CA GLU A 519 -3.69 -33.23 1.23
C GLU A 519 -3.46 -31.76 1.64
N MET A 520 -2.40 -31.12 1.13
CA MET A 520 -2.14 -29.71 1.40
C MET A 520 -3.10 -28.82 0.62
N PHE A 521 -3.34 -29.13 -0.66
CA PHE A 521 -4.33 -28.40 -1.45
C PHE A 521 -5.73 -28.50 -0.82
N LYS A 522 -6.16 -29.70 -0.41
CA LYS A 522 -7.43 -29.89 0.31
C LYS A 522 -7.48 -29.10 1.61
N ALA A 523 -6.37 -29.04 2.36
CA ALA A 523 -6.29 -28.25 3.57
C ALA A 523 -6.46 -26.76 3.29
N LEU A 524 -5.84 -26.24 2.23
CA LEU A 524 -5.96 -24.85 1.79
C LEU A 524 -7.36 -24.51 1.26
N ASP A 525 -7.97 -25.35 0.43
CA ASP A 525 -9.33 -25.13 -0.08
C ASP A 525 -10.37 -25.16 1.05
N ASN A 526 -10.24 -26.12 1.97
CA ASN A 526 -11.08 -26.17 3.17
C ASN A 526 -10.86 -24.93 4.05
N LEU A 527 -9.61 -24.48 4.21
CA LEU A 527 -9.28 -23.29 4.98
C LEU A 527 -9.87 -22.03 4.34
N LEU A 528 -9.77 -21.90 3.02
CA LEU A 528 -10.36 -20.81 2.24
C LEU A 528 -11.87 -20.80 2.44
N THR A 529 -12.53 -21.94 2.23
CA THR A 529 -13.97 -22.11 2.42
C THR A 529 -14.42 -21.73 3.84
N LYS A 530 -13.72 -22.22 4.86
CA LYS A 530 -14.03 -21.90 6.26
C LYS A 530 -13.78 -20.44 6.60
N SER A 531 -12.72 -19.83 6.06
CA SER A 531 -12.41 -18.41 6.25
C SER A 531 -13.50 -17.50 5.63
N LEU A 532 -14.05 -17.90 4.48
CA LEU A 532 -15.15 -17.20 3.82
C LEU A 532 -16.48 -17.39 4.55
N LYS A 533 -16.80 -18.60 5.02
CA LYS A 533 -17.98 -18.87 5.84
C LYS A 533 -17.98 -18.13 7.18
N ALA A 534 -16.81 -17.76 7.69
CA ALA A 534 -16.68 -16.96 8.89
C ALA A 534 -17.03 -15.48 8.68
N ILE A 535 -17.22 -15.03 7.43
CA ILE A 535 -17.69 -13.68 7.11
C ILE A 535 -19.19 -13.62 7.36
N LYS A 536 -19.66 -12.56 8.05
CA LYS A 536 -21.08 -12.36 8.33
C LYS A 536 -21.87 -12.25 7.04
N ARG A 537 -22.85 -13.14 6.86
CA ARG A 537 -23.75 -13.15 5.71
C ARG A 537 -24.77 -12.00 5.79
N ASP A 538 -24.97 -11.30 4.68
CA ASP A 538 -26.02 -10.30 4.49
C ASP A 538 -27.14 -10.94 3.64
N THR A 539 -28.28 -11.19 4.27
CA THR A 539 -29.45 -11.82 3.62
C THR A 539 -30.38 -10.79 2.98
N LYS A 540 -30.24 -9.50 3.33
CA LYS A 540 -31.21 -8.46 2.98
C LYS A 540 -30.93 -7.81 1.65
N LYS A 541 -29.69 -7.89 1.17
CA LYS A 541 -29.27 -7.24 -0.08
C LYS A 541 -29.16 -8.24 -1.21
N ARG A 542 -29.64 -7.84 -2.38
CA ARG A 542 -29.33 -8.51 -3.63
C ARG A 542 -28.15 -7.86 -4.32
N VAL A 543 -27.13 -8.65 -4.57
CA VAL A 543 -25.89 -8.22 -5.20
C VAL A 543 -25.74 -8.89 -6.55
N VAL A 544 -25.38 -8.12 -7.57
CA VAL A 544 -25.03 -8.63 -8.89
C VAL A 544 -23.54 -8.41 -9.12
N ALA A 545 -22.77 -9.48 -9.21
CA ALA A 545 -21.39 -9.40 -9.69
C ALA A 545 -21.38 -9.31 -11.21
N VAL A 546 -20.62 -8.35 -11.71
CA VAL A 546 -20.46 -8.06 -13.13
C VAL A 546 -19.02 -8.41 -13.48
N LEU A 547 -18.84 -9.54 -14.16
CA LEU A 547 -17.54 -10.04 -14.54
C LEU A 547 -17.18 -9.56 -15.95
N HIS A 548 -16.08 -8.82 -16.04
CA HIS A 548 -15.51 -8.38 -17.31
C HIS A 548 -14.31 -9.23 -17.68
N LEU A 549 -14.41 -9.96 -18.79
CA LEU A 549 -13.36 -10.87 -19.30
C LEU A 549 -12.61 -10.28 -20.50
N GLY A 550 -12.73 -8.98 -20.74
CA GLY A 550 -12.24 -8.35 -21.97
C GLY A 550 -10.72 -8.14 -22.03
N GLY A 551 -10.11 -8.57 -23.14
CA GLY A 551 -8.74 -8.24 -23.55
C GLY A 551 -7.84 -9.46 -23.78
N ASN A 552 -6.69 -9.26 -24.44
CA ASN A 552 -5.56 -10.22 -24.53
C ASN A 552 -4.91 -10.51 -23.16
N GLU A 553 -5.63 -10.27 -22.07
CA GLU A 553 -5.20 -10.36 -20.67
C GLU A 553 -5.14 -11.80 -20.19
N LYS A 554 -4.74 -12.72 -21.08
CA LYS A 554 -4.42 -14.09 -20.69
C LYS A 554 -3.30 -13.98 -19.66
N ASN A 555 -3.63 -14.31 -18.42
CA ASN A 555 -2.68 -14.48 -17.34
C ASN A 555 -1.96 -13.19 -16.93
N ASN A 556 -2.68 -12.06 -16.84
CA ASN A 556 -2.08 -10.92 -16.15
C ASN A 556 -1.93 -11.26 -14.65
N PRO A 557 -0.71 -11.12 -14.07
CA PRO A 557 -0.53 -11.28 -12.65
C PRO A 557 -1.25 -10.15 -11.90
N CYS A 558 -1.73 -10.44 -10.70
CA CYS A 558 -2.28 -9.45 -9.81
C CYS A 558 -1.18 -8.51 -9.30
N ALA A 559 -1.50 -7.23 -9.13
CA ALA A 559 -0.59 -6.24 -8.52
C ALA A 559 -0.13 -6.60 -7.10
N VAL A 560 -0.80 -7.53 -6.43
CA VAL A 560 -0.46 -7.99 -5.07
C VAL A 560 0.50 -9.18 -5.13
N THR A 561 0.35 -10.08 -6.10
CA THR A 561 1.26 -11.21 -6.26
C THR A 561 1.38 -11.65 -7.72
N MET A 562 2.60 -12.00 -8.11
CA MET A 562 2.90 -12.55 -9.43
C MET A 562 2.36 -13.98 -9.63
N SER A 563 2.06 -14.68 -8.53
CA SER A 563 1.56 -16.05 -8.57
C SER A 563 0.06 -16.14 -8.86
N MET A 564 -0.70 -15.08 -8.64
CA MET A 564 -2.15 -15.08 -8.81
C MET A 564 -2.53 -14.39 -10.11
N SER A 565 -3.20 -15.09 -11.01
CA SER A 565 -3.80 -14.49 -12.20
C SER A 565 -5.00 -13.61 -11.81
N THR A 566 -5.31 -12.60 -12.63
CA THR A 566 -6.52 -11.78 -12.47
C THR A 566 -7.80 -12.62 -12.54
N LYS A 567 -7.80 -13.70 -13.34
CA LYS A 567 -8.91 -14.67 -13.40
C LYS A 567 -9.11 -15.39 -12.07
N PHE A 568 -8.03 -15.89 -11.48
CA PHE A 568 -8.12 -16.59 -10.20
C PHE A 568 -8.53 -15.65 -9.07
N ALA A 569 -8.00 -14.42 -9.06
CA ALA A 569 -8.47 -13.39 -8.14
C ALA A 569 -9.96 -13.10 -8.31
N ALA A 570 -10.45 -13.00 -9.56
CA ALA A 570 -11.86 -12.84 -9.84
C ALA A 570 -12.70 -14.01 -9.30
N ALA A 571 -12.23 -15.26 -9.43
CA ALA A 571 -12.89 -16.43 -8.85
C ALA A 571 -12.98 -16.34 -7.32
N VAL A 572 -11.90 -15.93 -6.65
CA VAL A 572 -11.87 -15.77 -5.19
C VAL A 572 -12.86 -14.71 -4.72
N ILE A 573 -13.00 -13.59 -5.44
CA ILE A 573 -14.00 -12.56 -5.11
C ILE A 573 -15.41 -13.07 -5.32
N LEU A 574 -15.68 -13.74 -6.45
CA LEU A 574 -16.99 -14.29 -6.73
C LEU A 574 -17.39 -15.29 -5.63
N LEU A 575 -16.47 -16.15 -5.21
CA LEU A 575 -16.66 -17.05 -4.09
C LEU A 575 -16.91 -16.29 -2.78
N SER A 576 -16.19 -15.19 -2.55
CA SER A 576 -16.38 -14.35 -1.36
C SER A 576 -17.76 -13.69 -1.33
N LEU A 577 -18.19 -13.10 -2.45
CA LEU A 577 -19.51 -12.49 -2.60
C LEU A 577 -20.61 -13.54 -2.47
N TRP A 578 -20.41 -14.74 -3.02
CA TRP A 578 -21.33 -15.85 -2.87
C TRP A 578 -21.54 -16.25 -1.40
N TYR A 579 -20.46 -16.36 -0.62
CA TYR A 579 -20.58 -16.66 0.82
C TYR A 579 -21.17 -15.50 1.62
N GLN A 580 -20.91 -14.26 1.20
CA GLN A 580 -21.38 -13.07 1.90
C GLN A 580 -22.86 -12.75 1.63
N TYR A 581 -23.40 -13.06 0.45
CA TYR A 581 -24.76 -12.66 0.07
C TYR A 581 -25.64 -13.86 -0.24
N GLU A 582 -26.86 -13.87 0.28
CA GLU A 582 -27.84 -14.93 -0.03
C GLU A 582 -28.43 -14.75 -1.44
N ASN A 583 -28.71 -13.50 -1.81
CA ASN A 583 -29.27 -13.13 -3.10
C ASN A 583 -28.14 -12.62 -4.01
N PHE A 584 -27.47 -13.54 -4.70
CA PHE A 584 -26.31 -13.22 -5.53
C PHE A 584 -26.47 -13.75 -6.95
N ASP A 585 -26.29 -12.87 -7.95
CA ASP A 585 -26.28 -13.23 -9.37
C ASP A 585 -24.95 -12.82 -10.02
N ILE A 586 -24.56 -13.52 -11.08
CA ILE A 586 -23.35 -13.23 -11.85
C ILE A 586 -23.74 -12.91 -13.30
N LEU A 587 -23.35 -11.73 -13.75
CA LEU A 587 -23.46 -11.32 -15.15
C LEU A 587 -22.07 -11.33 -15.77
N VAL A 588 -21.92 -12.08 -16.86
CA VAL A 588 -20.67 -12.14 -17.61
C VAL A 588 -20.82 -11.33 -18.89
N PHE A 589 -19.90 -10.39 -19.11
CA PHE A 589 -19.88 -9.54 -20.29
C PHE A 589 -18.84 -10.03 -21.28
N ARG A 590 -19.31 -10.25 -22.51
CA ARG A 590 -18.45 -10.48 -23.66
C ARG A 590 -18.27 -9.16 -24.39
N ASP A 591 -19.33 -8.62 -24.98
CA ASP A 591 -19.30 -7.30 -25.63
C ASP A 591 -20.40 -6.37 -25.10
N ALA A 592 -20.48 -5.17 -25.68
CA ALA A 592 -21.49 -4.17 -25.30
C ALA A 592 -22.94 -4.63 -25.53
N LYS A 593 -23.18 -5.71 -26.29
CA LYS A 593 -24.52 -6.18 -26.70
C LYS A 593 -24.90 -7.53 -26.09
N THR A 594 -23.93 -8.33 -25.67
CA THR A 594 -24.13 -9.70 -25.19
C THR A 594 -23.85 -9.78 -23.69
N VAL A 595 -24.95 -9.73 -22.93
CA VAL A 595 -24.95 -10.02 -21.50
C VAL A 595 -25.52 -11.41 -21.30
N LYS A 596 -24.70 -12.32 -20.77
CA LYS A 596 -25.17 -13.64 -20.36
C LYS A 596 -25.34 -13.62 -18.84
N ASN A 597 -26.57 -13.84 -18.40
CA ASN A 597 -26.82 -14.15 -17.00
C ASN A 597 -26.52 -15.63 -16.80
N THR A 598 -25.51 -15.91 -15.98
CA THR A 598 -25.15 -17.28 -15.64
C THR A 598 -25.65 -17.53 -14.22
N GLN A 599 -26.83 -18.16 -14.12
CA GLN A 599 -27.32 -18.64 -12.84
C GLN A 599 -26.55 -19.89 -12.43
N PHE A 600 -26.04 -19.90 -11.21
CA PHE A 600 -25.29 -21.02 -10.66
C PHE A 600 -26.19 -21.96 -9.88
N ASN A 601 -26.34 -23.18 -10.40
CA ASN A 601 -26.86 -24.33 -9.64
C ASN A 601 -25.73 -25.27 -9.17
N LEU A 602 -24.45 -24.88 -9.35
CA LEU A 602 -23.30 -25.72 -9.01
C LEU A 602 -22.87 -25.54 -7.54
N PRO A 603 -22.25 -26.57 -6.93
CA PRO A 603 -21.66 -26.46 -5.60
C PRO A 603 -20.61 -25.35 -5.56
N CYS A 604 -20.54 -24.62 -4.44
CA CYS A 604 -19.83 -23.36 -4.37
C CYS A 604 -18.36 -23.58 -4.00
N SER A 605 -17.54 -23.92 -5.00
CA SER A 605 -16.10 -24.12 -4.86
C SER A 605 -15.31 -23.12 -5.71
N ILE A 606 -14.05 -22.89 -5.31
CA ILE A 606 -13.13 -22.04 -6.06
C ILE A 606 -12.85 -22.61 -7.46
N HIS A 607 -12.80 -23.93 -7.58
CA HIS A 607 -12.60 -24.62 -8.86
C HIS A 607 -13.76 -24.37 -9.83
N ASN A 608 -15.01 -24.41 -9.34
CA ASN A 608 -16.18 -24.15 -10.18
C ASN A 608 -16.22 -22.71 -10.71
N PHE A 609 -15.84 -21.73 -9.89
CA PHE A 609 -15.71 -20.35 -10.37
C PHE A 609 -14.53 -20.17 -11.33
N SER A 610 -13.40 -20.83 -11.09
CA SER A 610 -12.24 -20.76 -11.98
C SER A 610 -12.57 -21.33 -13.36
N LYS A 611 -13.17 -22.52 -13.39
CA LYS A 611 -13.63 -23.19 -14.61
C LYS A 611 -14.65 -22.35 -15.38
N LEU A 612 -15.60 -21.72 -14.70
CA LEU A 612 -16.55 -20.80 -15.33
C LEU A 612 -15.85 -19.65 -16.04
N ILE A 613 -14.94 -18.98 -15.32
CA ILE A 613 -14.19 -17.86 -15.87
C ILE A 613 -13.41 -18.32 -17.10
N GLU A 614 -12.85 -19.52 -17.06
CA GLU A 614 -12.10 -20.08 -18.16
C GLU A 614 -12.96 -20.43 -19.37
N GLU A 615 -14.09 -21.09 -19.18
CA GLU A 615 -15.07 -21.40 -20.23
C GLU A 615 -15.59 -20.13 -20.91
N GLU A 616 -15.93 -19.12 -20.12
CA GLU A 616 -16.41 -17.83 -20.62
C GLU A 616 -15.30 -17.03 -21.30
N THR A 617 -14.04 -17.11 -20.82
CA THR A 617 -12.88 -16.50 -21.47
C THR A 617 -12.57 -17.18 -22.81
N LYS A 618 -12.61 -18.51 -22.86
CA LYS A 618 -12.43 -19.30 -24.10
C LYS A 618 -13.50 -18.93 -25.12
N ALA A 619 -14.77 -18.84 -24.69
CA ALA A 619 -15.86 -18.41 -25.55
C ALA A 619 -15.71 -16.95 -26.01
N TYR A 620 -15.18 -16.07 -25.15
CA TYR A 620 -14.92 -14.67 -25.49
C TYR A 620 -13.84 -14.50 -26.56
N SER A 621 -12.75 -15.28 -26.47
CA SER A 621 -11.61 -15.19 -27.39
C SER A 621 -11.97 -15.44 -28.86
N LYS A 622 -13.11 -16.08 -29.12
CA LYS A 622 -13.66 -16.32 -30.47
C LYS A 622 -14.45 -15.12 -31.03
N SER A 623 -14.82 -14.15 -30.20
CA SER A 623 -15.63 -12.98 -30.59
C SER A 623 -14.75 -11.75 -30.87
N LYS A 624 -15.19 -10.84 -31.76
CA LYS A 624 -14.51 -9.55 -31.96
C LYS A 624 -14.56 -8.75 -30.65
N SER A 625 -13.41 -8.43 -30.09
CA SER A 625 -13.30 -7.72 -28.80
C SER A 625 -14.04 -6.37 -28.87
N GLY A 626 -15.19 -6.28 -28.20
CA GLY A 626 -15.85 -5.01 -27.95
C GLY A 626 -15.41 -4.45 -26.60
N ASN A 627 -15.32 -3.12 -26.48
CA ASN A 627 -15.14 -2.47 -25.19
C ASN A 627 -16.36 -2.79 -24.32
N ALA A 628 -16.14 -3.38 -23.14
CA ALA A 628 -17.25 -3.59 -22.22
C ALA A 628 -17.77 -2.26 -21.71
N ARG A 629 -19.10 -2.14 -21.70
CA ARG A 629 -19.81 -0.97 -21.20
C ARG A 629 -20.42 -1.32 -19.85
N MET A 630 -19.91 -0.72 -18.77
CA MET A 630 -20.44 -0.95 -17.42
C MET A 630 -21.95 -0.66 -17.31
N ALA A 631 -22.46 0.32 -18.08
CA ALA A 631 -23.89 0.63 -18.17
C ALA A 631 -24.75 -0.55 -18.67
N ALA A 632 -24.19 -1.47 -19.46
CA ALA A 632 -24.93 -2.60 -20.00
C ALA A 632 -25.42 -3.58 -18.92
N ALA A 633 -24.69 -3.72 -17.80
CA ALA A 633 -25.14 -4.52 -16.66
C ALA A 633 -26.35 -3.93 -15.96
N ILE A 634 -26.35 -2.61 -15.79
CA ILE A 634 -27.44 -1.89 -15.16
C ILE A 634 -28.67 -1.91 -16.07
N ASN A 635 -28.49 -1.70 -17.38
CA ASN A 635 -29.57 -1.79 -18.37
C ASN A 635 -30.13 -3.20 -18.48
N TYR A 636 -29.27 -4.23 -18.48
CA TYR A 636 -29.71 -5.63 -18.45
C TYR A 636 -30.54 -5.92 -17.21
N ALA A 637 -30.08 -5.50 -16.03
CA ALA A 637 -30.84 -5.65 -14.80
C ALA A 637 -32.18 -4.89 -14.86
N ARG A 638 -32.21 -3.71 -15.45
CA ARG A 638 -33.43 -2.91 -15.66
C ARG A 638 -34.44 -3.62 -16.56
N GLU A 639 -33.98 -4.20 -17.66
CA GLU A 639 -34.83 -4.71 -18.74
C GLU A 639 -35.24 -6.18 -18.54
N ARG A 640 -34.37 -6.98 -17.89
CA ARG A 640 -34.51 -8.45 -17.87
C ARG A 640 -34.62 -9.04 -16.47
N MET A 641 -34.20 -8.33 -15.42
CA MET A 641 -34.32 -8.86 -14.06
C MET A 641 -35.61 -8.39 -13.41
N LYS A 642 -36.51 -9.34 -13.10
CA LYS A 642 -37.79 -9.07 -12.43
C LYS A 642 -37.63 -8.52 -11.00
N LYS A 643 -36.59 -8.99 -10.31
CA LYS A 643 -36.29 -8.62 -8.92
C LYS A 643 -35.34 -7.42 -8.90
N GLY A 644 -35.52 -6.51 -7.95
CA GLY A 644 -34.61 -5.36 -7.76
C GLY A 644 -33.21 -5.79 -7.30
N VAL A 645 -32.19 -5.01 -7.67
CA VAL A 645 -30.77 -5.20 -7.33
C VAL A 645 -30.32 -4.04 -6.45
N ASP A 646 -29.65 -4.30 -5.34
CA ASP A 646 -29.24 -3.27 -4.38
C ASP A 646 -27.81 -2.79 -4.63
N ALA A 647 -26.95 -3.69 -5.09
CA ALA A 647 -25.58 -3.37 -5.45
C ALA A 647 -25.12 -4.10 -6.70
N PHE A 648 -24.35 -3.38 -7.53
CA PHE A 648 -23.57 -3.97 -8.62
C PHE A 648 -22.10 -3.97 -8.23
N VAL A 649 -21.42 -5.10 -8.37
CA VAL A 649 -19.99 -5.24 -8.09
C VAL A 649 -19.28 -5.57 -9.40
N VAL A 650 -18.57 -4.59 -9.97
CA VAL A 650 -17.85 -4.79 -11.23
C VAL A 650 -16.45 -5.32 -10.94
N ILE A 651 -16.15 -6.51 -11.46
CA ILE A 651 -14.87 -7.20 -11.35
C ILE A 651 -14.17 -7.10 -12.70
N THR A 652 -13.13 -6.28 -12.77
CA THR A 652 -12.38 -6.01 -14.00
C THR A 652 -10.89 -5.80 -13.71
N SER A 653 -10.05 -6.19 -14.66
CA SER A 653 -8.61 -5.94 -14.68
C SER A 653 -8.21 -4.72 -15.53
N SER A 654 -9.15 -4.18 -16.32
CA SER A 654 -8.91 -3.06 -17.25
C SER A 654 -9.61 -1.78 -16.80
N LEU A 655 -8.87 -0.67 -16.79
CA LEU A 655 -9.40 0.70 -16.65
C LEU A 655 -10.17 1.17 -17.90
N MET A 656 -9.98 0.51 -19.05
CA MET A 656 -10.54 0.91 -20.35
C MET A 656 -12.04 0.60 -20.49
N CYS A 657 -12.67 0.00 -19.47
CA CYS A 657 -14.13 -0.15 -19.42
C CYS A 657 -14.87 1.19 -19.22
N TRP A 658 -14.13 2.28 -18.99
CA TRP A 658 -14.65 3.66 -19.06
C TRP A 658 -14.65 4.15 -20.51
N SER A 659 -15.63 3.70 -21.29
CA SER A 659 -15.99 4.44 -22.50
C SER A 659 -16.76 5.71 -22.07
N PRO A 660 -16.36 6.91 -22.53
CA PRO A 660 -17.08 8.14 -22.24
C PRO A 660 -18.55 8.09 -22.72
N ASP A 661 -18.85 7.22 -23.69
CA ASP A 661 -20.18 7.05 -24.26
C ASP A 661 -21.14 6.22 -23.38
N SER A 662 -20.64 5.57 -22.32
CA SER A 662 -21.48 4.84 -21.37
C SER A 662 -21.59 5.61 -20.06
N ASN A 663 -22.60 6.47 -19.95
CA ASN A 663 -22.88 7.18 -18.71
C ASN A 663 -23.50 6.21 -17.68
N VAL A 664 -22.62 5.51 -16.94
CA VAL A 664 -22.99 4.60 -15.83
C VAL A 664 -23.90 5.30 -14.83
N LEU A 665 -23.67 6.60 -14.60
CA LEU A 665 -24.49 7.41 -13.71
C LEU A 665 -25.92 7.56 -14.26
N THR A 666 -26.08 7.84 -15.55
CA THR A 666 -27.41 7.88 -16.20
C THR A 666 -28.12 6.54 -16.11
N ALA A 667 -27.44 5.43 -16.44
CA ALA A 667 -28.02 4.10 -16.34
C ALA A 667 -28.48 3.78 -14.90
N LEU A 668 -27.69 4.17 -13.88
CA LEU A 668 -28.07 4.04 -12.47
C LEU A 668 -29.26 4.91 -12.09
N GLN A 669 -29.30 6.16 -12.56
CA GLN A 669 -30.40 7.09 -12.31
C GLN A 669 -31.69 6.55 -12.93
N GLU A 670 -31.65 6.06 -14.16
CA GLU A 670 -32.78 5.42 -14.83
C GLU A 670 -33.23 4.14 -14.12
N TYR A 671 -32.29 3.28 -13.70
CA TYR A 671 -32.58 2.08 -12.92
C TYR A 671 -33.29 2.41 -11.60
N ASN A 672 -32.77 3.40 -10.86
CA ASN A 672 -33.37 3.86 -9.61
C ASN A 672 -34.69 4.61 -9.81
N GLY A 673 -34.88 5.28 -10.95
CA GLY A 673 -36.11 5.94 -11.36
C GLY A 673 -37.23 4.92 -11.63
N ASN A 674 -36.93 3.86 -12.38
CA ASN A 674 -37.88 2.78 -12.67
C ASN A 674 -38.29 2.01 -11.41
N LYS A 675 -37.38 1.80 -10.44
CA LYS A 675 -37.71 1.22 -9.13
C LYS A 675 -38.80 1.99 -8.38
N LYS A 676 -38.91 3.31 -8.60
CA LYS A 676 -39.93 4.16 -7.95
C LYS A 676 -41.27 4.15 -8.67
N ASN A 677 -41.38 3.49 -9.82
CA ASN A 677 -42.60 3.47 -10.62
C ASN A 677 -43.39 2.17 -10.29
N PRO A 678 -44.46 2.23 -9.48
CA PRO A 678 -45.14 1.04 -8.93
C PRO A 678 -45.80 0.16 -10.00
N LYS A 679 -45.96 0.63 -11.24
CA LYS A 679 -46.48 -0.16 -12.37
C LYS A 679 -45.48 -1.18 -12.93
N VAL A 680 -44.18 -1.09 -12.60
CA VAL A 680 -43.13 -2.02 -13.06
C VAL A 680 -42.68 -2.98 -11.94
N ALA A 681 -43.09 -2.72 -10.69
CA ALA A 681 -42.80 -3.56 -9.52
C ALA A 681 -43.88 -4.62 -9.22
N LYS A 682 -44.99 -4.62 -9.96
CA LYS A 682 -45.97 -5.71 -10.06
C LYS A 682 -45.66 -6.50 -11.33
#